data_AF-E9F7L5-F1
#
_entry.id   AF-E9F7L5-F1
#
_cell.length_a   1.000
_cell.length_b   1.000
_cell.length_c   1.000
_cell.angle_alpha   90.00
_cell.angle_beta   90.00
_cell.angle_gamma   90.00
#
_symmetry.space_group_name_H-M   'P 1'
#
loop_
_entity.id
_entity.type
_entity.pdbx_description
1 polymer ?
#
loop_
_entity_poly.entity_id
_entity_poly.type
_entity_poly.pdbx_seq_one_letter_code
_entity_poly.pdbx_strand_id
1 'polypeptide(L)'
;MAAVQQLLASPSPSPALPPTGFNGETDTMTTDRVSQSPVMLHGRSLRGAPEEGDKRIAVIIFGQGQERVVSTVAEVLSKPFKLGSSFKNVTRDDHGFVVGISAMDAKRDIADRNKELLVAVNTHCVTLGMPPDEQLSTHCDYEFLYMESPYFRRYLSRFISFTLGQISHHEELMAKPRTLFMSTTFPDVRAALPNLDILTVGSDAIEIRVDLLREPLPNGGFAEVPSLGYVGEQVMLLRERTELPIIFTTRCTNENGRFPMHDPSLYHRYLYKAIQWGIEYIDIELWLPEDIRRDLWQRKGNSRIMSAFHDFSGTFKWPSQYALDVFQRSCPYADIVKMIAIINEHNENFELEYFRSKIRSEYPNAPPLSAVNMGGTGQFSRTQNKVFTPITHPLLPLIAAPGQMSTSEIHRALCQLGQLPMKNIYGVSSSLNRSAVPQAPFYEKCFNELGLPHRFSIIERQPNNFAGMEAWCNQRDFGGAYLDPGISVQTLSKHNKFFARLNNGQGPTLTEAARAIGIADTIVARSGSSATPTPPSMPSSPHSGQGSAVSHAQTGSATTTSSLIFDNAGWRGIMHTLIRDLAPSAYFDRSAVVLASSSDDAAPVFYALKALKIAKIYTVGFRTPAALARHAPPIEQFISLESLQRARSVADDRAPFVIVSALGSDKGNLVSMMLRAFAAAGRDGAPNVNKVFLNLADVAARKTNDPHETAEKSGFASYGAADVAAFTIVESLRLLVGQNVPYSFVRLASGRHHPF
;
A
#
# COMPACT_ATOMS: atom_id res chain seq x y z
N MET A 1 -41.53 -1.84 5.84
CA MET A 1 -41.94 -2.94 4.94
C MET A 1 -42.67 -2.42 3.70
N ALA A 2 -43.66 -1.52 3.80
CA ALA A 2 -44.35 -0.94 2.62
C ALA A 2 -43.45 -0.08 1.69
N ALA A 3 -42.45 0.63 2.24
CA ALA A 3 -41.54 1.47 1.44
C ALA A 3 -40.51 0.68 0.59
N VAL A 4 -40.20 -0.58 0.95
CA VAL A 4 -39.33 -1.47 0.14
C VAL A 4 -40.02 -1.85 -1.17
N GLN A 5 -41.35 -1.98 -1.11
CA GLN A 5 -42.19 -2.46 -2.20
C GLN A 5 -42.34 -1.42 -3.32
N GLN A 6 -42.30 -0.11 -2.98
CA GLN A 6 -42.39 0.98 -3.95
C GLN A 6 -41.11 1.16 -4.80
N LEU A 7 -39.96 0.67 -4.35
CA LEU A 7 -38.69 0.75 -5.09
C LEU A 7 -38.47 -0.42 -6.07
N LEU A 8 -39.18 -1.53 -5.87
CA LEU A 8 -39.14 -2.70 -6.76
C LEU A 8 -40.11 -2.56 -7.95
N ALA A 9 -40.97 -1.53 -7.94
CA ALA A 9 -42.08 -1.36 -8.87
C ALA A 9 -41.95 -0.06 -9.70
N SER A 10 -40.94 0.00 -10.59
CA SER A 10 -40.85 1.05 -11.61
C SER A 10 -40.69 0.39 -12.99
N PRO A 11 -41.67 0.50 -13.90
CA PRO A 11 -41.58 -0.13 -15.22
C PRO A 11 -40.73 0.71 -16.18
N SER A 12 -39.85 0.04 -16.93
CA SER A 12 -39.19 0.59 -18.13
C SER A 12 -40.12 0.37 -19.34
N PRO A 13 -40.11 1.25 -20.37
CA PRO A 13 -41.03 1.14 -21.50
C PRO A 13 -40.65 -0.02 -22.44
N SER A 14 -41.65 -0.81 -22.83
CA SER A 14 -41.55 -1.90 -23.81
C SER A 14 -41.25 -1.37 -25.22
N PRO A 15 -40.38 -2.01 -26.01
CA PRO A 15 -40.27 -1.72 -27.43
C PRO A 15 -41.32 -2.51 -28.24
N ALA A 16 -41.89 -1.83 -29.22
CA ALA A 16 -42.84 -2.38 -30.19
C ALA A 16 -42.16 -3.32 -31.20
N LEU A 17 -42.82 -4.43 -31.52
CA LEU A 17 -42.68 -5.23 -32.76
C LEU A 17 -43.69 -4.68 -33.80
N PRO A 18 -43.71 -5.02 -35.13
CA PRO A 18 -43.02 -6.05 -35.94
C PRO A 18 -42.50 -5.44 -37.31
N PRO A 19 -42.21 -6.13 -38.46
CA PRO A 19 -42.53 -7.52 -38.84
C PRO A 19 -41.48 -8.37 -39.60
N THR A 20 -41.90 -9.63 -39.71
CA THR A 20 -41.32 -10.82 -40.34
C THR A 20 -41.04 -10.71 -41.84
N GLY A 21 -39.93 -11.32 -42.28
CA GLY A 21 -39.61 -11.63 -43.68
C GLY A 21 -38.58 -12.77 -43.79
N PHE A 22 -38.85 -13.73 -44.67
CA PHE A 22 -38.19 -15.03 -44.86
C PHE A 22 -36.88 -14.99 -45.66
N ASN A 23 -36.05 -16.03 -45.43
CA ASN A 23 -35.06 -16.70 -46.31
C ASN A 23 -33.75 -16.00 -46.75
N GLY A 24 -32.64 -16.75 -46.63
CA GLY A 24 -31.44 -16.61 -47.45
C GLY A 24 -30.15 -17.06 -46.77
N GLU A 25 -29.69 -18.27 -47.07
CA GLU A 25 -28.29 -18.71 -46.84
C GLU A 25 -27.32 -17.80 -47.62
N THR A 26 -26.16 -17.49 -47.03
CA THR A 26 -24.87 -17.39 -47.75
C THR A 26 -23.70 -17.22 -46.77
N ASP A 27 -22.66 -18.01 -47.02
CA ASP A 27 -21.31 -17.92 -46.46
C ASP A 27 -20.75 -16.49 -46.45
N THR A 28 -19.94 -16.15 -45.43
CA THR A 28 -18.60 -15.56 -45.67
C THR A 28 -17.76 -15.45 -44.38
N MET A 29 -16.48 -15.74 -44.57
CA MET A 29 -15.36 -15.74 -43.61
C MET A 29 -15.31 -14.52 -42.67
N THR A 30 -14.96 -14.77 -41.40
CA THR A 30 -14.46 -13.73 -40.47
C THR A 30 -13.04 -14.06 -40.03
N THR A 31 -12.10 -13.33 -40.63
CA THR A 31 -10.73 -13.10 -40.13
C THR A 31 -10.72 -12.01 -39.05
N ASP A 32 -9.61 -12.00 -38.30
CA ASP A 32 -9.08 -10.90 -37.47
C ASP A 32 -9.49 -10.83 -35.99
N ARG A 33 -8.82 -11.69 -35.21
CA ARG A 33 -8.51 -11.47 -33.79
C ARG A 33 -7.53 -10.28 -33.65
N VAL A 34 -8.01 -9.15 -33.16
CA VAL A 34 -7.16 -8.04 -32.67
C VAL A 34 -6.68 -8.40 -31.26
N SER A 35 -5.44 -8.86 -31.17
CA SER A 35 -4.72 -9.09 -29.91
C SER A 35 -4.25 -7.75 -29.32
N GLN A 36 -4.96 -7.23 -28.31
CA GLN A 36 -4.45 -6.18 -27.44
C GLN A 36 -3.86 -6.82 -26.18
N SER A 37 -2.53 -7.02 -26.17
CA SER A 37 -1.83 -7.48 -24.97
C SER A 37 -1.82 -6.39 -23.89
N PRO A 38 -2.17 -6.70 -22.63
CA PRO A 38 -1.99 -5.78 -21.52
C PRO A 38 -0.50 -5.55 -21.25
N VAL A 39 -0.12 -4.32 -20.88
CA VAL A 39 1.19 -4.05 -20.30
C VAL A 39 1.24 -4.73 -18.94
N MET A 40 1.70 -5.98 -18.92
CA MET A 40 1.93 -6.77 -17.72
C MET A 40 3.24 -6.33 -17.09
N LEU A 41 3.17 -5.53 -16.02
CA LEU A 41 4.28 -5.35 -15.10
C LEU A 41 4.22 -6.47 -14.06
N HIS A 42 4.82 -7.61 -14.41
CA HIS A 42 5.07 -8.81 -13.58
C HIS A 42 3.82 -9.66 -13.27
N GLY A 43 3.97 -10.99 -13.39
CA GLY A 43 2.89 -11.99 -13.50
C GLY A 43 2.08 -12.26 -12.23
N ARG A 44 1.40 -11.26 -11.67
CA ARG A 44 0.42 -11.41 -10.58
C ARG A 44 -0.95 -10.89 -10.98
N SER A 45 -2.00 -11.45 -10.36
CA SER A 45 -3.39 -11.26 -10.81
C SER A 45 -3.92 -9.83 -10.61
N LEU A 46 -3.37 -9.02 -9.70
CA LEU A 46 -3.72 -7.62 -9.45
C LEU A 46 -2.60 -6.97 -8.59
N ARG A 47 -1.82 -6.01 -9.12
CA ARG A 47 -0.71 -5.39 -8.34
C ARG A 47 -1.24 -4.65 -7.11
N GLY A 48 -0.79 -5.04 -5.91
CA GLY A 48 -1.19 -4.41 -4.65
C GLY A 48 -2.50 -4.93 -4.05
N ALA A 49 -3.13 -5.92 -4.68
CA ALA A 49 -4.28 -6.59 -4.10
C ALA A 49 -3.83 -7.63 -3.05
N PRO A 50 -4.67 -7.92 -2.04
CA PRO A 50 -4.37 -8.94 -1.05
C PRO A 50 -4.22 -10.36 -1.62
N GLU A 51 -3.25 -11.08 -1.07
CA GLU A 51 -2.93 -12.48 -1.38
C GLU A 51 -3.71 -13.43 -0.46
N GLU A 52 -3.81 -14.73 -0.80
CA GLU A 52 -4.50 -15.68 0.09
C GLU A 52 -3.74 -15.89 1.40
N GLY A 53 -2.41 -15.82 1.31
CA GLY A 53 -1.52 -15.99 2.44
C GLY A 53 -1.38 -17.44 2.91
N ASP A 54 -0.87 -17.58 4.12
CA ASP A 54 -0.66 -18.83 4.82
C ASP A 54 -2.01 -19.46 5.24
N LYS A 55 -2.21 -20.71 4.84
CA LYS A 55 -3.44 -21.49 5.10
C LYS A 55 -3.34 -22.39 6.33
N ARG A 56 -2.17 -22.43 6.98
CA ARG A 56 -1.97 -23.14 8.25
C ARG A 56 -2.91 -22.59 9.33
N ILE A 57 -3.14 -23.40 10.35
CA ILE A 57 -3.98 -23.04 11.49
C ILE A 57 -3.20 -22.08 12.37
N ALA A 58 -3.78 -20.90 12.64
CA ALA A 58 -3.20 -19.92 13.54
C ALA A 58 -3.41 -20.37 14.99
N VAL A 59 -2.30 -20.62 15.68
CA VAL A 59 -2.27 -20.98 17.11
C VAL A 59 -1.72 -19.80 17.90
N ILE A 60 -2.55 -19.26 18.80
CA ILE A 60 -2.23 -18.07 19.60
C ILE A 60 -1.89 -18.52 21.00
N ILE A 61 -0.63 -18.30 21.40
CA ILE A 61 -0.18 -18.59 22.75
C ILE A 61 -0.41 -17.35 23.62
N PHE A 62 -1.10 -17.51 24.74
CA PHE A 62 -1.49 -16.41 25.63
C PHE A 62 -1.08 -16.68 27.08
N GLY A 63 -0.76 -15.62 27.83
CA GLY A 63 -0.44 -15.70 29.26
C GLY A 63 -1.68 -15.85 30.14
N GLN A 64 -1.48 -16.08 31.44
CA GLN A 64 -2.58 -16.23 32.40
C GLN A 64 -3.49 -14.99 32.41
N GLY A 65 -4.80 -15.18 32.21
CA GLY A 65 -5.78 -14.07 32.20
C GLY A 65 -5.76 -13.21 30.92
N GLN A 66 -5.08 -13.67 29.86
CA GLN A 66 -4.95 -12.96 28.58
C GLN A 66 -5.70 -13.63 27.44
N GLU A 67 -6.71 -14.46 27.73
CA GLU A 67 -7.50 -15.22 26.75
C GLU A 67 -8.12 -14.33 25.67
N ARG A 68 -8.41 -13.07 26.02
CA ARG A 68 -9.01 -12.06 25.13
C ARG A 68 -8.21 -11.82 23.84
N VAL A 69 -6.88 -11.97 23.87
CA VAL A 69 -6.06 -11.80 22.66
C VAL A 69 -6.44 -12.83 21.58
N VAL A 70 -6.82 -14.05 22.00
CA VAL A 70 -7.25 -15.12 21.09
C VAL A 70 -8.54 -14.72 20.38
N SER A 71 -9.53 -14.21 21.13
CA SER A 71 -10.79 -13.75 20.54
C SER A 71 -10.58 -12.55 19.63
N THR A 72 -9.69 -11.62 19.97
CA THR A 72 -9.39 -10.46 19.11
C THR A 72 -8.67 -10.86 17.82
N VAL A 73 -7.75 -11.82 17.85
CA VAL A 73 -7.16 -12.39 16.62
C VAL A 73 -8.24 -13.05 15.76
N ALA A 74 -9.15 -13.80 16.39
CA ALA A 74 -10.26 -14.45 15.70
C ALA A 74 -11.21 -13.46 15.04
N GLU A 75 -11.53 -12.36 15.72
CA GLU A 75 -12.31 -11.23 15.17
C GLU A 75 -11.63 -10.60 13.95
N VAL A 76 -10.33 -10.28 14.06
CA VAL A 76 -9.53 -9.71 12.96
C VAL A 76 -9.51 -10.61 11.73
N LEU A 77 -9.44 -11.93 11.94
CA LEU A 77 -9.47 -12.93 10.87
C LEU A 77 -10.89 -13.32 10.42
N SER A 78 -11.94 -12.85 11.11
CA SER A 78 -13.34 -13.28 10.92
C SER A 78 -13.51 -14.81 10.98
N LYS A 79 -12.83 -15.44 11.95
CA LYS A 79 -12.84 -16.88 12.20
C LYS A 79 -13.41 -17.18 13.59
N PRO A 80 -14.07 -18.33 13.79
CA PRO A 80 -14.33 -18.81 15.14
C PRO A 80 -13.00 -19.13 15.86
N PHE A 81 -13.03 -19.12 17.19
CA PHE A 81 -11.90 -19.58 17.99
C PHE A 81 -12.29 -20.68 18.96
N LYS A 82 -11.30 -21.44 19.39
CA LYS A 82 -11.44 -22.41 20.48
C LYS A 82 -10.17 -22.42 21.33
N LEU A 83 -10.29 -22.87 22.56
CA LEU A 83 -9.14 -23.09 23.44
C LEU A 83 -8.72 -24.57 23.37
N GLY A 84 -7.42 -24.79 23.24
CA GLY A 84 -6.78 -26.10 23.25
C GLY A 84 -5.85 -26.24 24.45
N SER A 85 -5.52 -27.49 24.77
CA SER A 85 -4.67 -27.84 25.92
C SER A 85 -3.26 -28.33 25.54
N SER A 86 -2.95 -28.45 24.25
CA SER A 86 -1.62 -28.83 23.74
C SER A 86 -1.53 -28.63 22.22
N PHE A 87 -0.31 -28.51 21.66
CA PHE A 87 -0.11 -28.46 20.21
C PHE A 87 -0.46 -29.79 19.54
N LYS A 88 -0.23 -30.93 20.21
CA LYS A 88 -0.55 -32.28 19.71
C LYS A 88 -2.05 -32.49 19.47
N ASN A 89 -2.90 -31.73 20.17
CA ASN A 89 -4.36 -31.81 20.02
C ASN A 89 -4.89 -30.98 18.84
N VAL A 90 -4.05 -30.16 18.20
CA VAL A 90 -4.47 -29.36 17.03
C VAL A 90 -4.31 -30.19 15.78
N THR A 91 -5.42 -30.47 15.11
CA THR A 91 -5.45 -31.37 13.94
C THR A 91 -6.02 -30.66 12.71
N ARG A 92 -6.09 -31.34 11.56
CA ARG A 92 -6.69 -30.80 10.33
C ARG A 92 -8.18 -30.46 10.50
N ASP A 93 -8.87 -31.07 11.45
CA ASP A 93 -10.28 -30.76 11.73
C ASP A 93 -10.45 -29.34 12.29
N ASP A 94 -9.36 -28.71 12.72
CA ASP A 94 -9.33 -27.36 13.25
C ASP A 94 -9.07 -26.29 12.18
N HIS A 95 -8.98 -26.70 10.90
CA HIS A 95 -8.94 -25.75 9.79
C HIS A 95 -10.15 -24.82 9.84
N GLY A 96 -9.89 -23.52 9.70
CA GLY A 96 -10.91 -22.47 9.81
C GLY A 96 -11.07 -21.88 11.21
N PHE A 97 -10.48 -22.50 12.26
CA PHE A 97 -10.44 -21.93 13.60
C PHE A 97 -9.13 -21.16 13.87
N VAL A 98 -9.21 -20.23 14.80
CA VAL A 98 -8.05 -19.76 15.59
C VAL A 98 -8.00 -20.57 16.88
N VAL A 99 -6.86 -21.18 17.18
CA VAL A 99 -6.72 -22.01 18.39
C VAL A 99 -5.89 -21.26 19.43
N GLY A 100 -6.46 -21.02 20.61
CA GLY A 100 -5.73 -20.48 21.75
C GLY A 100 -5.11 -21.59 22.60
N ILE A 101 -3.84 -21.47 22.99
CA ILE A 101 -3.21 -22.39 23.96
C ILE A 101 -2.54 -21.56 25.05
N SER A 102 -2.73 -21.92 26.32
CA SER A 102 -2.08 -21.20 27.42
C SER A 102 -0.56 -21.37 27.33
N ALA A 103 0.20 -20.35 27.75
CA ALA A 103 1.66 -20.42 27.76
C ALA A 103 2.19 -21.62 28.57
N MET A 104 1.50 -22.03 29.63
CA MET A 104 1.87 -23.17 30.47
C MET A 104 1.63 -24.52 29.78
N ASP A 105 0.59 -24.62 28.96
CA ASP A 105 0.31 -25.82 28.17
C ASP A 105 1.23 -25.90 26.95
N ALA A 106 1.44 -24.78 26.26
CA ALA A 106 2.28 -24.66 25.09
C ALA A 106 3.72 -25.15 25.33
N LYS A 107 4.31 -24.83 26.50
CA LYS A 107 5.67 -25.25 26.85
C LYS A 107 5.90 -26.76 26.85
N ARG A 108 4.83 -27.56 26.98
CA ARG A 108 4.94 -29.02 27.09
C ARG A 108 5.30 -29.68 25.76
N ASP A 109 4.88 -29.10 24.63
CA ASP A 109 5.00 -29.76 23.33
C ASP A 109 5.22 -28.84 22.12
N ILE A 110 5.44 -27.52 22.32
CA ILE A 110 5.66 -26.58 21.21
C ILE A 110 6.84 -26.98 20.28
N ALA A 111 7.89 -27.59 20.84
CA ALA A 111 9.06 -28.00 20.07
C ALA A 111 8.73 -29.08 19.02
N ASP A 112 7.76 -29.95 19.33
CA ASP A 112 7.36 -31.10 18.51
C ASP A 112 6.14 -30.77 17.61
N ARG A 113 5.72 -29.51 17.56
CA ARG A 113 4.51 -29.11 16.82
C ARG A 113 4.66 -29.38 15.32
N ASN A 114 3.54 -29.64 14.65
CA ASN A 114 3.51 -29.77 13.20
C ASN A 114 3.64 -28.38 12.53
N LYS A 115 4.87 -28.01 12.13
CA LYS A 115 5.16 -26.72 11.48
C LYS A 115 4.55 -26.59 10.07
N GLU A 116 4.19 -27.69 9.41
CA GLU A 116 3.51 -27.67 8.11
C GLU A 116 2.01 -27.40 8.25
N LEU A 117 1.43 -27.69 9.41
CA LEU A 117 0.01 -27.50 9.70
C LEU A 117 -0.27 -26.21 10.47
N LEU A 118 0.66 -25.78 11.33
CA LEU A 118 0.44 -24.75 12.34
C LEU A 118 1.36 -23.54 12.13
N VAL A 119 0.80 -22.34 12.22
CA VAL A 119 1.53 -21.10 12.50
C VAL A 119 1.29 -20.80 13.96
N ALA A 120 2.32 -20.73 14.80
CA ALA A 120 2.14 -20.25 16.16
C ALA A 120 2.77 -18.89 16.42
N VAL A 121 1.99 -18.08 17.12
CA VAL A 121 2.30 -16.72 17.51
C VAL A 121 2.35 -16.67 19.04
N ASN A 122 3.51 -16.35 19.58
CA ASN A 122 3.65 -16.06 21.01
C ASN A 122 3.17 -14.64 21.28
N THR A 123 2.07 -14.47 22.02
CA THR A 123 1.55 -13.13 22.33
C THR A 123 1.95 -12.70 23.72
N HIS A 124 2.22 -11.39 23.88
CA HIS A 124 2.68 -10.86 25.13
C HIS A 124 2.17 -9.42 25.37
N CYS A 125 1.48 -9.21 26.49
CA CYS A 125 1.05 -7.88 26.89
C CYS A 125 2.16 -7.16 27.69
N VAL A 126 2.74 -6.10 27.12
CA VAL A 126 3.90 -5.40 27.70
C VAL A 126 3.59 -4.69 29.02
N THR A 127 2.32 -4.41 29.31
CA THR A 127 1.90 -3.75 30.56
C THR A 127 2.06 -4.63 31.80
N LEU A 128 2.31 -5.94 31.64
CA LEU A 128 2.59 -6.84 32.75
C LEU A 128 4.01 -6.70 33.33
N GLY A 129 4.90 -5.95 32.67
CA GLY A 129 6.24 -5.65 33.20
C GLY A 129 7.24 -6.82 33.20
N MET A 130 6.89 -7.95 32.59
CA MET A 130 7.77 -9.12 32.42
C MET A 130 8.06 -9.33 30.93
N PRO A 131 9.24 -9.80 30.51
CA PRO A 131 9.50 -10.06 29.09
C PRO A 131 8.72 -11.28 28.56
N PRO A 132 8.57 -11.41 27.22
CA PRO A 132 8.09 -12.65 26.60
C PRO A 132 8.94 -13.86 27.00
N ASP A 133 8.32 -15.03 27.05
CA ASP A 133 9.00 -16.29 27.37
C ASP A 133 9.93 -16.75 26.24
N GLU A 134 11.23 -16.79 26.50
CA GLU A 134 12.26 -17.07 25.49
C GLU A 134 12.15 -18.50 24.91
N GLN A 135 11.77 -19.49 25.73
CA GLN A 135 11.60 -20.87 25.27
C GLN A 135 10.45 -20.98 24.27
N LEU A 136 9.30 -20.37 24.59
CA LEU A 136 8.16 -20.32 23.69
C LEU A 136 8.51 -19.61 22.40
N SER A 137 9.11 -18.42 22.52
CA SER A 137 9.42 -17.64 21.33
C SER A 137 10.44 -18.31 20.42
N THR A 138 11.43 -19.05 20.96
CA THR A 138 12.41 -19.80 20.15
C THR A 138 11.72 -20.82 19.22
N HIS A 139 10.58 -21.36 19.63
CA HIS A 139 9.85 -22.37 18.86
C HIS A 139 8.66 -21.81 18.08
N CYS A 140 8.36 -20.52 18.20
CA CYS A 140 7.27 -19.86 17.46
C CYS A 140 7.70 -19.35 16.08
N ASP A 141 6.75 -19.25 15.14
CA ASP A 141 7.00 -18.57 13.87
C ASP A 141 7.11 -17.06 14.12
N TYR A 142 6.23 -16.54 14.99
CA TYR A 142 6.11 -15.12 15.28
C TYR A 142 5.94 -14.84 16.78
N GLU A 143 6.24 -13.60 17.15
CA GLU A 143 6.06 -13.05 18.49
C GLU A 143 5.33 -11.71 18.35
N PHE A 144 4.27 -11.51 19.13
CA PHE A 144 3.41 -10.34 19.04
C PHE A 144 3.29 -9.67 20.40
N LEU A 145 3.97 -8.53 20.54
CA LEU A 145 3.88 -7.69 21.72
C LEU A 145 2.73 -6.72 21.53
N TYR A 146 1.93 -6.52 22.57
CA TYR A 146 0.80 -5.59 22.51
C TYR A 146 0.58 -4.87 23.83
N MET A 147 -0.20 -3.79 23.79
CA MET A 147 -0.80 -3.18 24.96
C MET A 147 -2.27 -2.88 24.65
N GLU A 148 -3.10 -2.80 25.69
CA GLU A 148 -4.49 -2.37 25.51
C GLU A 148 -4.47 -0.87 25.16
N SER A 149 -4.78 -0.57 23.89
CA SER A 149 -4.84 0.77 23.34
C SER A 149 -5.98 0.85 22.30
N PRO A 150 -6.48 2.06 21.96
CA PRO A 150 -7.40 2.22 20.85
C PRO A 150 -6.83 1.75 19.49
N TYR A 151 -5.52 1.62 19.38
CA TYR A 151 -4.81 1.22 18.15
C TYR A 151 -4.56 -0.29 18.08
N PHE A 152 -4.78 -1.03 19.18
CA PHE A 152 -4.45 -2.44 19.31
C PHE A 152 -4.98 -3.29 18.14
N ARG A 153 -6.27 -3.14 17.82
CA ARG A 153 -6.91 -3.93 16.75
C ARG A 153 -6.31 -3.64 15.37
N ARG A 154 -6.06 -2.37 15.05
CA ARG A 154 -5.43 -1.95 13.79
C ARG A 154 -4.00 -2.48 13.68
N TYR A 155 -3.22 -2.35 14.75
CA TYR A 155 -1.87 -2.89 14.82
C TYR A 155 -1.85 -4.42 14.66
N LEU A 156 -2.76 -5.13 15.34
CA LEU A 156 -2.93 -6.57 15.20
C LEU A 156 -3.32 -6.96 13.76
N SER A 157 -4.28 -6.24 13.15
CA SER A 157 -4.68 -6.47 11.77
C SER A 157 -3.49 -6.35 10.82
N ARG A 158 -2.70 -5.28 10.96
CA ARG A 158 -1.49 -5.08 10.15
C ARG A 158 -0.46 -6.19 10.37
N PHE A 159 -0.18 -6.57 11.62
CA PHE A 159 0.76 -7.63 11.96
C PHE A 159 0.32 -8.99 11.39
N ILE A 160 -0.92 -9.41 11.63
CA ILE A 160 -1.44 -10.71 11.17
C ILE A 160 -1.55 -10.74 9.64
N SER A 161 -2.02 -9.67 9.01
CA SER A 161 -2.10 -9.60 7.54
C SER A 161 -0.74 -9.76 6.89
N PHE A 162 0.30 -9.15 7.46
CA PHE A 162 1.67 -9.26 6.95
C PHE A 162 2.30 -10.62 7.26
N THR A 163 2.22 -11.09 8.51
CA THR A 163 2.85 -12.35 8.94
C THR A 163 2.19 -13.58 8.32
N LEU A 164 0.89 -13.53 8.04
CA LEU A 164 0.20 -14.56 7.25
C LEU A 164 0.30 -14.31 5.74
N GLY A 165 1.07 -13.34 5.25
CA GLY A 165 1.35 -13.17 3.82
C GLY A 165 0.16 -12.72 2.98
N GLN A 166 -0.82 -12.07 3.60
CA GLN A 166 -2.02 -11.54 2.92
C GLN A 166 -1.75 -10.15 2.31
N ILE A 167 -0.77 -9.41 2.83
CA ILE A 167 -0.34 -8.11 2.29
C ILE A 167 1.19 -8.09 2.05
N SER A 168 1.62 -7.31 1.07
CA SER A 168 3.03 -7.11 0.74
C SER A 168 3.26 -5.70 0.21
N HIS A 169 4.14 -4.93 0.86
CA HIS A 169 4.49 -3.58 0.43
C HIS A 169 5.55 -3.55 -0.69
N HIS A 170 6.34 -4.62 -0.81
CA HIS A 170 7.56 -4.61 -1.63
C HIS A 170 7.30 -4.32 -3.11
N GLU A 171 6.28 -4.94 -3.70
CA GLU A 171 6.00 -4.80 -5.13
C GLU A 171 5.46 -3.42 -5.49
N GLU A 172 4.66 -2.83 -4.60
CA GLU A 172 4.16 -1.47 -4.76
C GLU A 172 5.30 -0.46 -4.64
N LEU A 173 6.22 -0.67 -3.70
CA LEU A 173 7.39 0.19 -3.54
C LEU A 173 8.35 0.06 -4.72
N MET A 174 8.59 -1.14 -5.26
CA MET A 174 9.40 -1.35 -6.46
C MET A 174 8.76 -0.81 -7.74
N ALA A 175 7.44 -0.57 -7.74
CA ALA A 175 6.75 0.09 -8.84
C ALA A 175 7.00 1.60 -8.91
N LYS A 176 7.38 2.22 -7.78
CA LYS A 176 7.56 3.66 -7.70
C LYS A 176 8.80 4.09 -8.51
N PRO A 177 8.79 5.29 -9.13
CA PRO A 177 9.96 5.84 -9.79
C PRO A 177 11.17 6.05 -8.86
N ARG A 178 10.89 6.29 -7.57
CA ARG A 178 11.86 6.46 -6.50
C ARG A 178 11.25 6.01 -5.18
N THR A 179 12.07 5.40 -4.34
CA THR A 179 11.74 5.08 -2.94
C THR A 179 12.72 5.74 -1.97
N LEU A 180 12.20 6.23 -0.84
CA LEU A 180 12.93 6.95 0.22
C LEU A 180 12.63 6.32 1.57
N PHE A 181 13.56 6.35 2.52
CA PHE A 181 13.26 5.94 3.90
C PHE A 181 13.95 6.82 4.93
N MET A 182 13.23 7.13 6.01
CA MET A 182 13.74 7.91 7.13
C MET A 182 14.26 6.99 8.24
N SER A 183 15.45 7.27 8.74
CA SER A 183 16.02 6.59 9.90
C SER A 183 15.63 7.28 11.20
N THR A 184 15.03 6.56 12.14
CA THR A 184 14.81 7.08 13.50
C THR A 184 16.14 7.12 14.24
N THR A 185 16.54 8.29 14.71
CA THR A 185 17.77 8.49 15.49
C THR A 185 17.52 8.77 16.98
N PHE A 186 16.31 8.47 17.44
CA PHE A 186 15.89 8.68 18.81
C PHE A 186 16.42 7.54 19.70
N PRO A 187 16.87 7.85 20.94
CA PRO A 187 17.22 6.82 21.92
C PRO A 187 15.99 6.02 22.41
N ASP A 188 14.80 6.59 22.29
CA ASP A 188 13.50 5.97 22.57
C ASP A 188 12.47 6.51 21.55
N VAL A 189 11.73 5.61 20.91
CA VAL A 189 10.74 5.91 19.87
C VAL A 189 9.60 6.80 20.39
N ARG A 190 9.29 6.76 21.69
CA ARG A 190 8.24 7.61 22.29
C ARG A 190 8.47 9.10 22.02
N ALA A 191 9.72 9.53 21.88
CA ALA A 191 10.07 10.90 21.54
C ALA A 191 9.62 11.32 20.13
N ALA A 192 9.50 10.36 19.20
CA ALA A 192 9.08 10.61 17.83
C ALA A 192 7.54 10.63 17.66
N LEU A 193 6.81 9.85 18.49
CA LEU A 193 5.39 9.56 18.27
C LEU A 193 4.48 10.80 18.13
N PRO A 194 4.65 11.91 18.88
CA PRO A 194 3.80 13.09 18.71
C PRO A 194 3.89 13.74 17.34
N ASN A 195 5.04 13.61 16.65
CA ASN A 195 5.32 14.27 15.37
C ASN A 195 5.55 13.27 14.23
N LEU A 196 5.33 11.97 14.46
CA LEU A 196 5.69 10.91 13.52
C LEU A 196 5.04 11.10 12.14
N ASP A 197 3.79 11.56 12.11
CA ASP A 197 3.04 11.85 10.89
C ASP A 197 3.65 12.97 10.04
N ILE A 198 4.36 13.91 10.68
CA ILE A 198 5.07 15.00 10.02
C ILE A 198 6.46 14.52 9.58
N LEU A 199 7.18 13.85 10.50
CA LEU A 199 8.54 13.33 10.26
C LEU A 199 8.61 12.42 9.04
N THR A 200 7.53 11.68 8.76
CA THR A 200 7.49 10.63 7.75
C THR A 200 6.91 11.08 6.41
N VAL A 201 6.58 12.37 6.24
CA VAL A 201 6.12 12.92 4.96
C VAL A 201 7.20 12.71 3.88
N GLY A 202 6.81 12.09 2.77
CA GLY A 202 7.71 11.74 1.68
C GLY A 202 8.49 10.45 1.87
N SER A 203 8.40 9.81 3.05
CA SER A 203 9.05 8.54 3.32
C SER A 203 8.20 7.35 2.84
N ASP A 204 8.86 6.30 2.35
CA ASP A 204 8.23 5.04 1.95
C ASP A 204 8.37 3.94 2.99
N ALA A 205 9.34 4.08 3.89
CA ALA A 205 9.58 3.20 5.01
C ALA A 205 10.18 3.98 6.17
N ILE A 206 10.18 3.39 7.37
CA ILE A 206 10.84 3.95 8.55
C ILE A 206 11.88 2.94 9.04
N GLU A 207 13.13 3.35 9.14
CA GLU A 207 14.17 2.52 9.72
C GLU A 207 14.26 2.73 11.23
N ILE A 208 14.08 1.66 12.01
CA ILE A 208 14.41 1.62 13.44
C ILE A 208 15.88 1.23 13.62
N ARG A 209 16.68 2.18 14.10
CA ARG A 209 18.10 1.98 14.41
C ARG A 209 18.26 1.44 15.81
N VAL A 210 18.26 0.12 15.93
CA VAL A 210 18.31 -0.61 17.21
C VAL A 210 19.59 -0.29 17.97
N ASP A 211 20.68 -0.09 17.24
CA ASP A 211 21.97 0.29 17.81
C ASP A 211 21.97 1.69 18.46
N LEU A 212 21.00 2.55 18.15
CA LEU A 212 20.88 3.88 18.73
C LEU A 212 19.90 3.95 19.91
N LEU A 213 19.11 2.89 20.13
CA LEU A 213 18.20 2.78 21.26
C LEU A 213 18.97 2.72 22.58
N ARG A 214 18.42 3.34 23.63
CA ARG A 214 19.03 3.38 24.95
C ARG A 214 18.02 2.95 26.00
N GLU A 215 18.07 1.69 26.38
CA GLU A 215 17.25 1.14 27.46
C GLU A 215 17.76 1.68 28.82
N PRO A 216 16.93 2.41 29.58
CA PRO A 216 17.31 2.88 30.91
C PRO A 216 17.33 1.72 31.92
N LEU A 217 18.33 1.71 32.81
CA LEU A 217 18.48 0.73 33.88
C LEU A 217 18.08 1.32 35.24
N PRO A 218 17.67 0.49 36.23
CA PRO A 218 17.31 0.96 37.58
C PRO A 218 18.41 1.74 38.32
N ASN A 219 19.67 1.52 37.94
CA ASN A 219 20.83 2.21 38.51
C ASN A 219 21.08 3.61 37.92
N GLY A 220 20.20 4.11 37.06
CA GLY A 220 20.33 5.40 36.37
C GLY A 220 21.26 5.37 35.15
N GLY A 221 21.87 4.22 34.84
CA GLY A 221 22.63 3.98 33.63
C GLY A 221 21.76 3.53 32.46
N PHE A 222 22.42 3.10 31.38
CA PHE A 222 21.76 2.50 30.22
C PHE A 222 22.39 1.15 29.92
N ALA A 223 21.61 0.23 29.36
CA ALA A 223 22.15 -1.03 28.87
C ALA A 223 23.16 -0.78 27.75
N GLU A 224 24.24 -1.56 27.71
CA GLU A 224 25.23 -1.52 26.62
C GLU A 224 24.59 -1.95 25.29
N VAL A 225 23.79 -3.01 25.34
CA VAL A 225 22.92 -3.46 24.26
C VAL A 225 21.49 -3.50 24.81
N PRO A 226 20.52 -2.82 24.19
CA PRO A 226 19.14 -2.82 24.66
C PRO A 226 18.54 -4.22 24.60
N SER A 227 17.86 -4.65 25.65
CA SER A 227 17.21 -5.96 25.76
C SER A 227 16.19 -6.17 24.65
N LEU A 228 15.97 -7.44 24.25
CA LEU A 228 14.93 -7.78 23.27
C LEU A 228 13.53 -7.34 23.71
N GLY A 229 13.26 -7.37 25.02
CA GLY A 229 11.99 -6.88 25.56
C GLY A 229 11.79 -5.39 25.30
N TYR A 230 12.82 -4.58 25.57
CA TYR A 230 12.80 -3.15 25.27
C TYR A 230 12.67 -2.91 23.76
N VAL A 231 13.51 -3.54 22.94
CA VAL A 231 13.47 -3.35 21.48
C VAL A 231 12.12 -3.77 20.88
N GLY A 232 11.55 -4.88 21.33
CA GLY A 232 10.22 -5.32 20.90
C GLY A 232 9.13 -4.31 21.25
N GLU A 233 9.19 -3.70 22.44
CA GLU A 233 8.27 -2.63 22.83
C GLU A 233 8.43 -1.40 21.92
N GLN A 234 9.66 -1.01 21.58
CA GLN A 234 9.91 0.10 20.65
C GLN A 234 9.33 -0.17 19.26
N VAL A 235 9.44 -1.41 18.76
CA VAL A 235 8.84 -1.85 17.49
C VAL A 235 7.32 -1.78 17.56
N MET A 236 6.70 -2.28 18.63
CA MET A 236 5.25 -2.22 18.86
C MET A 236 4.76 -0.76 18.83
N LEU A 237 5.37 0.11 19.63
CA LEU A 237 5.01 1.53 19.74
C LEU A 237 5.15 2.27 18.40
N LEU A 238 6.19 1.97 17.63
CA LEU A 238 6.37 2.56 16.30
C LEU A 238 5.25 2.11 15.36
N ARG A 239 4.97 0.80 15.32
CA ARG A 239 4.01 0.21 14.36
C ARG A 239 2.57 0.65 14.64
N GLU A 240 2.18 0.84 15.91
CA GLU A 240 0.86 1.36 16.27
C GLU A 240 0.60 2.77 15.69
N ARG A 241 1.64 3.54 15.40
CA ARG A 241 1.55 4.97 15.02
C ARG A 241 1.85 5.25 13.55
N THR A 242 2.09 4.24 12.72
CA THR A 242 2.38 4.43 11.29
C THR A 242 1.77 3.33 10.43
N GLU A 243 1.57 3.62 9.14
CA GLU A 243 1.25 2.62 8.10
C GLU A 243 2.44 2.28 7.21
N LEU A 244 3.56 2.99 7.38
CA LEU A 244 4.75 2.74 6.59
C LEU A 244 5.42 1.42 7.03
N PRO A 245 5.94 0.62 6.08
CA PRO A 245 6.76 -0.54 6.41
C PRO A 245 7.98 -0.14 7.25
N ILE A 246 8.39 -1.02 8.15
CA ILE A 246 9.54 -0.80 9.04
C ILE A 246 10.76 -1.51 8.45
N ILE A 247 11.91 -0.84 8.51
CA ILE A 247 13.24 -1.42 8.28
C ILE A 247 13.89 -1.61 9.65
N PHE A 248 14.29 -2.82 10.00
CA PHE A 248 15.00 -3.11 11.25
C PHE A 248 16.49 -3.21 10.98
N THR A 249 17.28 -2.40 11.70
CA THR A 249 18.73 -2.27 11.49
C THR A 249 19.48 -2.34 12.80
N THR A 250 20.40 -3.30 12.91
CA THR A 250 21.44 -3.39 13.94
C THR A 250 22.78 -2.98 13.33
N ARG A 251 23.09 -1.68 13.24
CA ARG A 251 24.32 -1.22 12.57
C ARG A 251 25.54 -1.49 13.44
N CYS A 252 26.57 -2.15 12.89
CA CYS A 252 27.79 -2.47 13.63
C CYS A 252 28.73 -1.29 13.86
N THR A 253 29.66 -1.42 14.81
CA THR A 253 30.68 -0.40 15.12
C THR A 253 31.59 -0.07 13.94
N ASN A 254 31.98 -1.05 13.11
CA ASN A 254 32.83 -0.79 11.93
C ASN A 254 32.08 -0.06 10.80
N GLU A 255 30.74 -0.12 10.81
CA GLU A 255 29.87 0.59 9.87
C GLU A 255 29.22 1.83 10.54
N ASN A 256 29.90 2.42 11.53
CA ASN A 256 29.48 3.65 12.24
C ASN A 256 28.12 3.55 12.95
N GLY A 257 27.78 2.36 13.43
CA GLY A 257 26.74 2.12 14.42
C GLY A 257 27.31 1.89 15.81
N ARG A 258 26.49 1.32 16.69
CA ARG A 258 26.89 0.99 18.07
C ARG A 258 26.66 -0.48 18.44
N PHE A 259 26.14 -1.30 17.54
CA PHE A 259 25.91 -2.70 17.83
C PHE A 259 27.25 -3.47 17.83
N PRO A 260 27.52 -4.30 18.85
CA PRO A 260 28.84 -4.86 19.06
C PRO A 260 29.15 -6.04 18.13
N MET A 261 30.33 -6.03 17.50
CA MET A 261 30.74 -7.03 16.50
C MET A 261 31.35 -8.32 17.05
N HIS A 262 31.64 -8.39 18.36
CA HIS A 262 32.38 -9.51 18.95
C HIS A 262 31.58 -10.82 18.98
N ASP A 263 30.25 -10.75 18.86
CA ASP A 263 29.35 -11.90 18.89
C ASP A 263 28.37 -11.87 17.70
N PRO A 264 28.67 -12.56 16.58
CA PRO A 264 27.73 -12.70 15.47
C PRO A 264 26.42 -13.42 15.84
N SER A 265 26.43 -14.28 16.86
CA SER A 265 25.21 -14.96 17.32
C SER A 265 24.23 -13.97 17.98
N LEU A 266 24.75 -12.90 18.60
CA LEU A 266 23.91 -11.80 19.07
C LEU A 266 23.16 -11.12 17.93
N TYR A 267 23.83 -10.83 16.81
CA TYR A 267 23.17 -10.30 15.60
C TYR A 267 22.07 -11.22 15.10
N HIS A 268 22.40 -12.50 14.94
CA HIS A 268 21.43 -13.50 14.49
C HIS A 268 20.19 -13.50 15.37
N ARG A 269 20.35 -13.46 16.70
CA ARG A 269 19.23 -13.42 17.65
C ARG A 269 18.33 -12.20 17.46
N TYR A 270 18.89 -11.00 17.28
CA TYR A 270 18.09 -9.77 17.07
C TYR A 270 17.43 -9.73 15.69
N LEU A 271 18.15 -10.12 14.64
CA LEU A 271 17.61 -10.15 13.27
C LEU A 271 16.52 -11.21 13.12
N TYR A 272 16.68 -12.38 13.76
CA TYR A 272 15.63 -13.39 13.81
C TYR A 272 14.42 -12.92 14.60
N LYS A 273 14.62 -12.21 15.72
CA LYS A 273 13.53 -11.58 16.47
C LYS A 273 12.76 -10.55 15.66
N ALA A 274 13.44 -9.74 14.85
CA ALA A 274 12.78 -8.81 13.93
C ALA A 274 11.88 -9.51 12.91
N ILE A 275 12.29 -10.68 12.40
CA ILE A 275 11.44 -11.53 11.56
C ILE A 275 10.21 -12.02 12.36
N GLN A 276 10.41 -12.49 13.59
CA GLN A 276 9.32 -12.95 14.46
C GLN A 276 8.33 -11.82 14.81
N TRP A 277 8.80 -10.58 14.97
CA TRP A 277 7.95 -9.40 15.15
C TRP A 277 7.27 -8.93 13.85
N GLY A 278 7.45 -9.66 12.74
CA GLY A 278 6.83 -9.38 11.46
C GLY A 278 7.32 -8.07 10.83
N ILE A 279 8.60 -7.72 10.98
CA ILE A 279 9.18 -6.53 10.32
C ILE A 279 9.22 -6.74 8.80
N GLU A 280 8.84 -5.71 8.04
CA GLU A 280 8.75 -5.78 6.58
C GLU A 280 10.13 -5.87 5.89
N TYR A 281 11.14 -5.16 6.39
CA TYR A 281 12.49 -5.14 5.86
C TYR A 281 13.55 -5.35 6.95
N ILE A 282 14.51 -6.23 6.71
CA ILE A 282 15.62 -6.52 7.64
C ILE A 282 16.94 -6.12 6.97
N ASP A 283 17.69 -5.21 7.59
CA ASP A 283 19.04 -4.82 7.16
C ASP A 283 20.05 -5.84 7.71
N ILE A 284 20.62 -6.66 6.83
CA ILE A 284 21.58 -7.72 7.17
C ILE A 284 22.94 -7.35 6.58
N GLU A 285 23.90 -7.09 7.45
CA GLU A 285 25.25 -6.66 7.05
C GLU A 285 26.06 -7.80 6.41
N LEU A 286 26.80 -7.49 5.36
CA LEU A 286 27.53 -8.47 4.55
C LEU A 286 28.69 -9.14 5.31
N TRP A 287 29.25 -8.49 6.33
CA TRP A 287 30.34 -9.05 7.13
C TRP A 287 29.90 -10.27 7.95
N LEU A 288 28.59 -10.41 8.21
CA LEU A 288 28.08 -11.55 8.95
C LEU A 288 28.45 -12.87 8.25
N PRO A 289 28.82 -13.91 9.01
CA PRO A 289 29.06 -15.24 8.48
C PRO A 289 27.96 -15.71 7.52
N GLU A 290 28.35 -16.37 6.44
CA GLU A 290 27.40 -16.75 5.38
C GLU A 290 26.31 -17.70 5.89
N ASP A 291 26.64 -18.60 6.80
CA ASP A 291 25.69 -19.50 7.44
C ASP A 291 24.60 -18.74 8.21
N ILE A 292 24.94 -17.67 8.94
CA ILE A 292 23.97 -16.78 9.58
C ILE A 292 23.08 -16.09 8.55
N ARG A 293 23.66 -15.53 7.48
CA ARG A 293 22.89 -14.84 6.43
C ARG A 293 21.94 -15.79 5.69
N ARG A 294 22.42 -17.00 5.36
CA ARG A 294 21.64 -18.07 4.73
C ARG A 294 20.49 -18.53 5.63
N ASP A 295 20.76 -18.69 6.92
CA ASP A 295 19.74 -19.10 7.88
C ASP A 295 18.61 -18.07 7.99
N LEU A 296 18.95 -16.78 8.14
CA LEU A 296 17.97 -15.70 8.16
C LEU A 296 17.17 -15.64 6.85
N TRP A 297 17.82 -15.85 5.70
CA TRP A 297 17.15 -15.93 4.41
C TRP A 297 16.13 -17.07 4.34
N GLN A 298 16.48 -18.25 4.82
CA GLN A 298 15.57 -19.41 4.84
C GLN A 298 14.38 -19.22 5.78
N ARG A 299 14.56 -18.45 6.87
CA ARG A 299 13.53 -18.20 7.87
C ARG A 299 12.80 -16.87 7.73
N LYS A 300 13.09 -16.07 6.70
CA LYS A 300 12.59 -14.68 6.57
C LYS A 300 11.07 -14.55 6.48
N GLY A 301 10.35 -15.64 6.21
CA GLY A 301 8.90 -15.61 6.02
C GLY A 301 8.52 -14.57 4.97
N ASN A 302 7.67 -13.62 5.34
CA ASN A 302 7.22 -12.54 4.45
C ASN A 302 8.14 -11.30 4.47
N SER A 303 9.15 -11.26 5.35
CA SER A 303 10.14 -10.19 5.41
C SER A 303 11.04 -10.16 4.17
N ARG A 304 11.54 -8.97 3.87
CA ARG A 304 12.50 -8.71 2.80
C ARG A 304 13.87 -8.41 3.37
N ILE A 305 14.92 -8.95 2.78
CA ILE A 305 16.29 -8.72 3.25
C ILE A 305 16.97 -7.64 2.41
N MET A 306 17.50 -6.63 3.10
CA MET A 306 18.41 -5.65 2.55
C MET A 306 19.83 -6.07 2.91
N SER A 307 20.60 -6.61 1.96
CA SER A 307 22.01 -6.91 2.22
C SER A 307 22.80 -5.60 2.24
N ALA A 308 23.35 -5.25 3.39
CA ALA A 308 23.99 -3.97 3.62
C ALA A 308 25.51 -4.08 3.69
N PHE A 309 26.19 -3.09 3.12
CA PHE A 309 27.62 -2.88 3.23
C PHE A 309 27.89 -1.39 3.36
N HIS A 310 28.72 -1.01 4.32
CA HIS A 310 29.20 0.36 4.45
C HIS A 310 30.74 0.42 4.48
N ASP A 311 31.31 1.30 3.66
CA ASP A 311 32.73 1.64 3.73
C ASP A 311 32.93 3.03 4.34
N PHE A 312 33.63 3.06 5.47
CA PHE A 312 34.06 4.29 6.15
C PHE A 312 35.57 4.56 5.98
N SER A 313 36.28 3.74 5.20
CA SER A 313 37.73 3.88 5.04
C SER A 313 38.11 5.10 4.20
N GLY A 314 37.20 5.54 3.31
CA GLY A 314 37.48 6.57 2.31
C GLY A 314 38.44 6.08 1.22
N THR A 315 38.72 4.78 1.17
CA THR A 315 39.59 4.16 0.13
C THR A 315 38.81 3.32 -0.86
N PHE A 316 37.51 3.13 -0.65
CA PHE A 316 36.64 2.41 -1.56
C PHE A 316 36.51 3.12 -2.90
N LYS A 317 36.53 2.36 -3.99
CA LYS A 317 36.50 2.91 -5.36
C LYS A 317 35.36 2.37 -6.19
N TRP A 318 34.70 3.28 -6.88
CA TRP A 318 33.73 2.99 -7.93
C TRP A 318 34.37 3.23 -9.31
N PRO A 319 33.97 2.48 -10.34
CA PRO A 319 33.83 1.04 -10.23
C PRO A 319 35.17 0.40 -9.79
N SER A 320 35.12 -0.71 -9.07
CA SER A 320 36.30 -1.55 -8.81
C SER A 320 35.93 -3.02 -8.78
N GLN A 321 36.92 -3.92 -8.89
CA GLN A 321 36.67 -5.35 -8.74
C GLN A 321 36.15 -5.69 -7.34
N TYR A 322 36.61 -4.97 -6.31
CA TYR A 322 36.11 -5.14 -4.95
C TYR A 322 34.65 -4.68 -4.81
N ALA A 323 34.28 -3.55 -5.42
CA ALA A 323 32.88 -3.12 -5.45
C ALA A 323 31.96 -4.14 -6.14
N LEU A 324 32.44 -4.76 -7.22
CA LEU A 324 31.72 -5.83 -7.91
C LEU A 324 31.62 -7.10 -7.05
N ASP A 325 32.70 -7.49 -6.36
CA ASP A 325 32.71 -8.63 -5.42
C ASP A 325 31.71 -8.42 -4.28
N VAL A 326 31.70 -7.25 -3.64
CA VAL A 326 30.72 -6.89 -2.60
C VAL A 326 29.30 -7.05 -3.13
N PHE A 327 29.00 -6.50 -4.31
CA PHE A 327 27.69 -6.65 -4.95
C PHE A 327 27.32 -8.12 -5.19
N GLN A 328 28.24 -8.91 -5.75
CA GLN A 328 28.02 -10.32 -6.05
C GLN A 328 27.81 -11.16 -4.78
N ARG A 329 28.56 -10.92 -3.71
CA ARG A 329 28.41 -11.61 -2.41
C ARG A 329 27.12 -11.24 -1.68
N SER A 330 26.57 -10.05 -1.93
CA SER A 330 25.27 -9.61 -1.41
C SER A 330 24.08 -10.28 -2.09
N CYS A 331 24.19 -10.61 -3.39
CA CYS A 331 23.05 -11.08 -4.19
C CYS A 331 22.33 -12.36 -3.68
N PRO A 332 23.01 -13.43 -3.21
CA PRO A 332 22.36 -14.71 -2.92
C PRO A 332 21.28 -14.66 -1.82
N TYR A 333 21.36 -13.68 -0.92
CA TYR A 333 20.51 -13.60 0.28
C TYR A 333 19.90 -12.20 0.42
N ALA A 334 19.52 -11.57 -0.69
CA ALA A 334 19.00 -10.21 -0.71
C ALA A 334 17.76 -10.07 -1.59
N ASP A 335 16.77 -9.33 -1.10
CA ASP A 335 15.72 -8.72 -1.92
C ASP A 335 16.14 -7.33 -2.42
N ILE A 336 17.10 -6.67 -1.75
CA ILE A 336 17.72 -5.38 -2.12
C ILE A 336 19.20 -5.41 -1.73
N VAL A 337 20.10 -4.94 -2.62
CA VAL A 337 21.51 -4.72 -2.26
C VAL A 337 21.71 -3.26 -1.87
N LYS A 338 22.28 -3.00 -0.69
CA LYS A 338 22.55 -1.68 -0.14
C LYS A 338 24.06 -1.48 0.05
N MET A 339 24.66 -0.56 -0.70
CA MET A 339 26.09 -0.25 -0.63
C MET A 339 26.30 1.24 -0.40
N ILE A 340 26.97 1.61 0.69
CA ILE A 340 27.19 3.01 1.05
C ILE A 340 28.68 3.24 1.31
N ALA A 341 29.29 4.23 0.67
CA ALA A 341 30.74 4.46 0.79
C ALA A 341 31.07 5.93 1.11
N ILE A 342 32.15 6.16 1.85
CA ILE A 342 32.79 7.48 1.90
C ILE A 342 33.59 7.67 0.61
N ILE A 343 33.49 8.87 0.04
CA ILE A 343 34.29 9.33 -1.09
C ILE A 343 35.03 10.60 -0.69
N ASN A 344 36.11 10.92 -1.39
CA ASN A 344 36.92 12.11 -1.14
C ASN A 344 36.73 13.17 -2.23
N GLU A 345 36.32 12.77 -3.44
CA GLU A 345 36.22 13.65 -4.60
C GLU A 345 34.83 13.60 -5.24
N HIS A 346 34.35 14.75 -5.75
CA HIS A 346 33.03 14.83 -6.38
C HIS A 346 32.88 13.92 -7.60
N ASN A 347 33.98 13.64 -8.33
CA ASN A 347 33.99 12.79 -9.51
C ASN A 347 33.56 11.34 -9.21
N GLU A 348 33.84 10.85 -8.00
CA GLU A 348 33.51 9.49 -7.56
C GLU A 348 31.98 9.23 -7.52
N ASN A 349 31.17 10.29 -7.52
CA ASN A 349 29.73 10.14 -7.71
C ASN A 349 29.34 9.73 -9.14
N PHE A 350 30.03 10.23 -10.16
CA PHE A 350 29.79 9.82 -11.54
C PHE A 350 30.26 8.39 -11.78
N GLU A 351 31.34 7.99 -11.11
CA GLU A 351 31.82 6.62 -11.12
C GLU A 351 30.82 5.65 -10.48
N LEU A 352 30.17 6.06 -9.39
CA LEU A 352 29.06 5.29 -8.80
C LEU A 352 27.88 5.16 -9.79
N GLU A 353 27.52 6.23 -10.51
CA GLU A 353 26.44 6.14 -11.50
C GLU A 353 26.82 5.28 -12.72
N TYR A 354 28.10 5.29 -13.12
CA TYR A 354 28.62 4.34 -14.08
C TYR A 354 28.52 2.89 -13.56
N PHE A 355 28.93 2.64 -12.31
CA PHE A 355 28.78 1.33 -11.67
C PHE A 355 27.31 0.88 -11.63
N ARG A 356 26.38 1.76 -11.26
CA ARG A 356 24.93 1.49 -11.25
C ARG A 356 24.42 1.10 -12.64
N SER A 357 24.89 1.79 -13.69
CA SER A 357 24.56 1.46 -15.08
C SER A 357 25.10 0.09 -15.48
N LYS A 358 26.37 -0.19 -15.14
CA LYS A 358 27.03 -1.48 -15.37
C LYS A 358 26.27 -2.63 -14.72
N ILE A 359 25.93 -2.52 -13.43
CA ILE A 359 25.16 -3.54 -12.71
C ILE A 359 23.80 -3.79 -13.36
N ARG A 360 23.07 -2.75 -13.76
CA ARG A 360 21.78 -2.91 -14.44
C ARG A 360 21.90 -3.64 -15.78
N SER A 361 22.98 -3.40 -16.52
CA SER A 361 23.21 -4.00 -17.84
C SER A 361 23.70 -5.44 -17.74
N GLU A 362 24.65 -5.73 -16.85
CA GLU A 362 25.31 -7.03 -16.73
C GLU A 362 24.56 -8.00 -15.81
N TYR A 363 23.78 -7.49 -14.86
CA TYR A 363 23.02 -8.27 -13.86
C TYR A 363 21.53 -7.86 -13.84
N PRO A 364 20.80 -7.94 -14.97
CA PRO A 364 19.42 -7.44 -15.06
C PRO A 364 18.43 -8.16 -14.14
N ASN A 365 18.76 -9.37 -13.69
CA ASN A 365 17.93 -10.19 -12.79
C ASN A 365 18.40 -10.15 -11.33
N ALA A 366 19.46 -9.39 -11.02
CA ALA A 366 19.92 -9.26 -9.63
C ALA A 366 19.00 -8.35 -8.82
N PRO A 367 19.03 -8.44 -7.47
CA PRO A 367 18.26 -7.54 -6.64
C PRO A 367 18.61 -6.07 -6.91
N PRO A 368 17.64 -5.15 -6.80
CA PRO A 368 17.86 -3.73 -7.07
C PRO A 368 18.93 -3.13 -6.14
N LEU A 369 19.77 -2.28 -6.72
CA LEU A 369 20.88 -1.61 -6.02
C LEU A 369 20.43 -0.26 -5.43
N SER A 370 20.42 -0.19 -4.11
CA SER A 370 20.46 1.06 -3.33
C SER A 370 21.91 1.42 -3.06
N ALA A 371 22.42 2.47 -3.70
CA ALA A 371 23.80 2.89 -3.50
C ALA A 371 23.94 4.41 -3.46
N VAL A 372 24.65 4.90 -2.45
CA VAL A 372 24.91 6.33 -2.21
C VAL A 372 26.30 6.52 -1.62
N ASN A 373 26.88 7.68 -1.87
CA ASN A 373 28.10 8.13 -1.24
C ASN A 373 27.77 9.06 -0.05
N MET A 374 28.60 9.02 0.98
CA MET A 374 28.45 9.79 2.21
C MET A 374 29.13 11.17 2.13
N GLY A 375 28.84 12.01 3.13
CA GLY A 375 29.41 13.36 3.25
C GLY A 375 28.77 14.37 2.30
N GLY A 376 29.14 15.65 2.46
CA GLY A 376 28.69 16.72 1.56
C GLY A 376 29.06 16.43 0.10
N THR A 377 30.29 15.94 -0.12
CA THR A 377 30.79 15.50 -1.44
C THR A 377 29.90 14.45 -2.10
N GLY A 378 29.28 13.56 -1.32
CA GLY A 378 28.44 12.47 -1.80
C GLY A 378 26.98 12.85 -2.10
N GLN A 379 26.52 14.07 -1.77
CA GLN A 379 25.10 14.44 -1.88
C GLN A 379 24.51 14.24 -3.28
N PHE A 380 25.30 14.45 -4.34
CA PHE A 380 24.85 14.21 -5.71
C PHE A 380 24.33 12.78 -5.91
N SER A 381 25.03 11.76 -5.40
CA SER A 381 24.61 10.36 -5.54
C SER A 381 23.23 10.07 -4.92
N ARG A 382 22.84 10.80 -3.87
CA ARG A 382 21.52 10.67 -3.24
C ARG A 382 20.39 11.14 -4.16
N THR A 383 20.67 12.16 -4.97
CA THR A 383 19.72 12.64 -6.00
C THR A 383 19.55 11.61 -7.11
N GLN A 384 20.57 10.82 -7.42
CA GLN A 384 20.49 9.82 -8.50
C GLN A 384 19.99 8.45 -8.02
N ASN A 385 20.14 8.11 -6.74
CA ASN A 385 19.68 6.85 -6.18
C ASN A 385 18.14 6.72 -6.17
N LYS A 386 17.60 5.70 -6.83
CA LYS A 386 16.14 5.50 -6.97
C LYS A 386 15.56 4.47 -6.02
N VAL A 387 16.38 3.66 -5.37
CA VAL A 387 15.94 2.51 -4.55
C VAL A 387 16.29 2.80 -3.10
N PHE A 388 15.28 2.96 -2.25
CA PHE A 388 15.41 3.19 -0.81
C PHE A 388 16.55 4.17 -0.47
N THR A 389 16.45 5.42 -0.90
CA THR A 389 17.43 6.44 -0.51
C THR A 389 17.24 6.78 0.96
N PRO A 390 18.27 6.66 1.82
CA PRO A 390 18.19 7.11 3.20
C PRO A 390 18.09 8.63 3.25
N ILE A 391 17.06 9.14 3.93
CA ILE A 391 16.76 10.56 4.13
C ILE A 391 16.82 10.95 5.61
N THR A 392 16.99 12.25 5.86
CA THR A 392 16.80 12.86 7.19
C THR A 392 15.54 13.74 7.21
N HIS A 393 15.23 14.33 8.36
CA HIS A 393 14.17 15.32 8.50
C HIS A 393 14.64 16.44 9.45
N PRO A 394 14.33 17.73 9.20
CA PRO A 394 14.79 18.85 10.03
C PRO A 394 14.43 18.77 11.52
N LEU A 395 13.34 18.05 11.85
CA LEU A 395 12.89 17.82 13.22
C LEU A 395 13.55 16.59 13.90
N LEU A 396 14.44 15.86 13.23
CA LEU A 396 15.20 14.78 13.88
C LEU A 396 16.30 15.35 14.78
N PRO A 397 16.54 14.75 15.96
CA PRO A 397 17.53 15.25 16.91
C PRO A 397 18.97 15.05 16.42
N LEU A 398 19.19 14.02 15.60
CA LEU A 398 20.48 13.63 15.07
C LEU A 398 20.34 13.22 13.61
N ILE A 399 21.32 13.57 12.79
CA ILE A 399 21.45 13.08 11.42
C ILE A 399 22.12 11.70 11.48
N ALA A 400 21.52 10.67 10.86
CA ALA A 400 21.99 9.30 10.98
C ALA A 400 23.33 9.03 10.27
N ALA A 401 23.65 9.80 9.23
CA ALA A 401 24.93 9.74 8.53
C ALA A 401 25.32 11.11 7.90
N PRO A 402 26.61 11.44 7.77
CA PRO A 402 27.05 12.70 7.17
C PRO A 402 26.50 12.92 5.75
N GLY A 403 26.05 14.14 5.47
CA GLY A 403 25.55 14.53 4.15
C GLY A 403 24.17 13.96 3.78
N GLN A 404 23.42 13.39 4.73
CA GLN A 404 22.01 13.04 4.47
C GLN A 404 21.20 14.29 4.08
N MET A 405 20.26 14.08 3.17
CA MET A 405 19.34 15.10 2.69
C MET A 405 17.92 14.68 3.04
N SER A 406 17.06 15.64 3.35
CA SER A 406 15.62 15.44 3.45
C SER A 406 15.00 15.21 2.07
N THR A 407 13.78 14.68 2.06
CA THR A 407 12.98 14.55 0.82
C THR A 407 12.88 15.88 0.07
N SER A 408 12.62 16.96 0.80
CA SER A 408 12.49 18.31 0.24
C SER A 408 13.78 18.79 -0.43
N GLU A 409 14.93 18.57 0.20
CA GLU A 409 16.24 18.93 -0.36
C GLU A 409 16.57 18.10 -1.60
N ILE A 410 16.27 16.79 -1.60
CA ILE A 410 16.48 15.93 -2.77
C ILE A 410 15.64 16.42 -3.95
N HIS A 411 14.36 16.71 -3.75
CA HIS A 411 13.51 17.21 -4.83
C HIS A 411 13.93 18.59 -5.31
N ARG A 412 14.28 19.52 -4.41
CA ARG A 412 14.80 20.83 -4.81
C ARG A 412 16.07 20.74 -5.63
N ALA A 413 17.00 19.85 -5.26
CA ALA A 413 18.20 19.58 -6.05
C ALA A 413 17.84 19.03 -7.43
N LEU A 414 16.92 18.07 -7.53
CA LEU A 414 16.45 17.53 -8.80
C LEU A 414 15.77 18.60 -9.69
N CYS A 415 15.05 19.55 -9.09
CA CYS A 415 14.48 20.70 -9.79
C CYS A 415 15.59 21.58 -10.39
N GLN A 416 16.62 21.91 -9.59
CA GLN A 416 17.76 22.72 -10.04
C GLN A 416 18.57 22.03 -11.14
N LEU A 417 18.68 20.70 -11.10
CA LEU A 417 19.30 19.89 -12.15
C LEU A 417 18.42 19.71 -13.40
N GLY A 418 17.19 20.24 -13.41
CA GLY A 418 16.23 20.05 -14.50
C GLY A 418 15.67 18.61 -14.62
N GLN A 419 15.97 17.74 -13.66
CA GLN A 419 15.54 16.34 -13.61
C GLN A 419 14.13 16.16 -13.01
N LEU A 420 13.63 17.19 -12.33
CA LEU A 420 12.24 17.27 -11.86
C LEU A 420 11.60 18.56 -12.39
N PRO A 421 11.16 18.59 -13.66
CA PRO A 421 10.54 19.78 -14.24
C PRO A 421 9.20 20.08 -13.58
N MET A 422 8.90 21.36 -13.43
CA MET A 422 7.60 21.85 -13.00
C MET A 422 6.47 21.33 -13.89
N LYS A 423 5.34 20.99 -13.27
CA LYS A 423 4.12 20.52 -13.93
C LYS A 423 2.88 21.16 -13.29
N ASN A 424 1.83 21.31 -14.08
CA ASN A 424 0.51 21.69 -13.61
C ASN A 424 -0.30 20.43 -13.28
N ILE A 425 -0.80 20.35 -12.07
CA ILE A 425 -1.65 19.29 -11.55
C ILE A 425 -3.02 19.89 -11.25
N TYR A 426 -4.08 19.18 -11.61
CA TYR A 426 -5.44 19.70 -11.54
C TYR A 426 -6.33 18.87 -10.62
N GLY A 427 -7.19 19.53 -9.85
CA GLY A 427 -8.34 18.89 -9.22
C GLY A 427 -9.60 19.24 -10.02
N VAL A 428 -10.25 18.26 -10.63
CA VAL A 428 -11.48 18.49 -11.39
C VAL A 428 -12.66 18.10 -10.53
N SER A 429 -13.43 19.07 -10.07
CA SER A 429 -14.57 18.86 -9.18
C SER A 429 -15.89 19.23 -9.84
N SER A 430 -16.94 18.48 -9.55
CA SER A 430 -18.29 18.89 -9.94
C SER A 430 -18.82 20.01 -9.03
N SER A 431 -19.49 21.00 -9.63
CA SER A 431 -20.15 22.10 -8.90
C SER A 431 -21.15 21.63 -7.82
N LEU A 432 -21.72 20.44 -8.00
CA LEU A 432 -22.69 19.82 -7.09
C LEU A 432 -22.04 19.13 -5.88
N ASN A 433 -20.75 18.81 -5.95
CA ASN A 433 -20.04 18.01 -4.95
C ASN A 433 -18.88 18.80 -4.31
N ARG A 434 -19.15 20.04 -3.87
CA ARG A 434 -18.14 20.81 -3.12
C ARG A 434 -17.84 20.09 -1.81
N SER A 435 -16.63 19.56 -1.71
CA SER A 435 -16.06 19.13 -0.44
C SER A 435 -16.07 20.31 0.53
N ALA A 436 -16.44 20.08 1.79
CA ALA A 436 -16.35 21.09 2.84
C ALA A 436 -14.90 21.56 3.10
N VAL A 437 -13.90 20.82 2.59
CA VAL A 437 -12.48 21.07 2.78
C VAL A 437 -11.86 21.61 1.48
N PRO A 438 -11.22 22.80 1.50
CA PRO A 438 -10.49 23.31 0.36
C PRO A 438 -9.32 22.38 -0.01
N GLN A 439 -9.44 21.66 -1.12
CA GLN A 439 -8.40 20.70 -1.56
C GLN A 439 -7.13 21.41 -2.06
N ALA A 440 -7.25 22.59 -2.69
CA ALA A 440 -6.09 23.28 -3.26
C ALA A 440 -5.00 23.65 -2.23
N PRO A 441 -5.32 24.32 -1.11
CA PRO A 441 -4.34 24.62 -0.07
C PRO A 441 -3.66 23.36 0.51
N PHE A 442 -4.38 22.24 0.57
CA PHE A 442 -3.82 20.97 1.03
C PHE A 442 -2.76 20.42 0.06
N TYR A 443 -3.05 20.37 -1.24
CA TYR A 443 -2.08 19.91 -2.25
C TYR A 443 -0.88 20.85 -2.33
N GLU A 444 -1.09 22.17 -2.28
CA GLU A 444 -0.01 23.16 -2.25
C GLU A 444 0.89 22.97 -1.01
N LYS A 445 0.29 22.74 0.16
CA LYS A 445 1.06 22.42 1.37
C LYS A 445 1.88 21.14 1.17
N CYS A 446 1.28 20.07 0.64
CA CYS A 446 2.01 18.82 0.37
C CYS A 446 3.19 19.06 -0.58
N PHE A 447 3.01 19.81 -1.66
CA PHE A 447 4.09 20.10 -2.61
C PHE A 447 5.22 20.91 -1.96
N ASN A 448 4.88 21.89 -1.12
CA ASN A 448 5.86 22.70 -0.41
C ASN A 448 6.67 21.87 0.60
N GLU A 449 6.01 21.06 1.43
CA GLU A 449 6.67 20.17 2.40
C GLU A 449 7.58 19.16 1.68
N LEU A 450 7.11 18.60 0.56
CA LEU A 450 7.88 17.67 -0.26
C LEU A 450 8.95 18.33 -1.13
N GLY A 451 9.03 19.67 -1.20
CA GLY A 451 9.97 20.38 -2.06
C GLY A 451 9.72 20.19 -3.57
N LEU A 452 8.48 19.85 -3.95
CA LEU A 452 8.06 19.64 -5.33
C LEU A 452 7.78 20.98 -6.03
N PRO A 453 8.11 21.12 -7.33
CA PRO A 453 7.96 22.38 -8.06
C PRO A 453 6.56 22.56 -8.67
N HIS A 454 5.66 21.61 -8.47
CA HIS A 454 4.39 21.56 -9.19
C HIS A 454 3.41 22.65 -8.76
N ARG A 455 2.52 23.05 -9.66
CA ARG A 455 1.37 23.92 -9.35
C ARG A 455 0.12 23.08 -9.26
N PHE A 456 -0.74 23.44 -8.33
CA PHE A 456 -2.06 22.86 -8.20
C PHE A 456 -3.14 23.87 -8.58
N SER A 457 -4.21 23.43 -9.25
CA SER A 457 -5.35 24.29 -9.59
C SER A 457 -6.64 23.48 -9.61
N ILE A 458 -7.74 24.07 -9.12
CA ILE A 458 -9.06 23.45 -9.17
C ILE A 458 -9.80 23.94 -10.40
N ILE A 459 -10.41 22.99 -11.12
CA ILE A 459 -11.30 23.27 -12.24
C ILE A 459 -12.70 22.79 -11.83
N GLU A 460 -13.65 23.71 -11.81
CA GLU A 460 -15.06 23.38 -11.61
C GLU A 460 -15.68 22.96 -12.95
N ARG A 461 -16.34 21.80 -12.97
CA ARG A 461 -16.95 21.22 -14.16
C ARG A 461 -18.45 21.03 -13.95
N GLN A 462 -19.22 21.37 -14.98
CA GLN A 462 -20.65 21.04 -15.00
C GLN A 462 -20.86 19.54 -15.27
N PRO A 463 -21.89 18.90 -14.67
CA PRO A 463 -22.19 17.49 -14.94
C PRO A 463 -22.31 17.22 -16.44
N ASN A 464 -21.77 16.09 -16.91
CA ASN A 464 -21.80 15.65 -18.31
C ASN A 464 -21.20 16.60 -19.37
N ASN A 465 -20.60 17.73 -18.96
CA ASN A 465 -19.81 18.57 -19.85
C ASN A 465 -18.32 18.25 -19.69
N PHE A 466 -17.68 17.79 -20.76
CA PHE A 466 -16.25 17.45 -20.79
C PHE A 466 -15.46 18.34 -21.77
N ALA A 467 -16.10 19.38 -22.32
CA ALA A 467 -15.46 20.34 -23.19
C ALA A 467 -14.41 21.16 -22.42
N GLY A 468 -13.27 21.42 -23.06
CA GLY A 468 -12.18 22.17 -22.46
C GLY A 468 -11.22 21.33 -21.60
N MET A 469 -11.52 20.05 -21.33
CA MET A 469 -10.56 19.16 -20.66
C MET A 469 -9.30 18.95 -21.50
N GLU A 470 -9.46 18.91 -22.82
CA GLU A 470 -8.39 18.81 -23.80
C GLU A 470 -7.42 20.00 -23.76
N ALA A 471 -7.89 21.18 -23.35
CA ALA A 471 -7.10 22.41 -23.39
C ALA A 471 -5.92 22.36 -22.41
N TRP A 472 -6.09 21.70 -21.27
CA TRP A 472 -5.03 21.50 -20.27
C TRP A 472 -4.39 20.11 -20.34
N CYS A 473 -5.14 19.04 -20.65
CA CYS A 473 -4.55 17.69 -20.83
C CYS A 473 -3.52 17.61 -21.96
N ASN A 474 -3.64 18.47 -22.99
CA ASN A 474 -2.73 18.49 -24.13
C ASN A 474 -1.50 19.42 -23.93
N GLN A 475 -1.40 20.08 -22.77
CA GLN A 475 -0.27 20.97 -22.49
C GLN A 475 0.98 20.16 -22.17
N ARG A 476 2.16 20.68 -22.55
CA ARG A 476 3.45 20.01 -22.35
C ARG A 476 3.84 19.91 -20.86
N ASP A 477 3.37 20.86 -20.07
CA ASP A 477 3.54 20.96 -18.62
C ASP A 477 2.39 20.32 -17.83
N PHE A 478 1.42 19.67 -18.49
CA PHE A 478 0.43 18.85 -17.79
C PHE A 478 1.12 17.69 -17.06
N GLY A 479 0.89 17.59 -15.75
CA GLY A 479 1.40 16.52 -14.88
C GLY A 479 0.35 15.45 -14.59
N GLY A 480 -0.90 15.85 -14.45
CA GLY A 480 -2.01 14.95 -14.16
C GLY A 480 -3.21 15.67 -13.54
N ALA A 481 -4.26 14.92 -13.25
CA ALA A 481 -5.43 15.42 -12.57
C ALA A 481 -6.11 14.32 -11.75
N TYR A 482 -6.70 14.67 -10.61
CA TYR A 482 -7.76 13.85 -10.01
C TYR A 482 -9.14 14.36 -10.45
N LEU A 483 -10.13 13.47 -10.47
CA LEU A 483 -11.49 13.72 -10.92
C LEU A 483 -12.46 13.30 -9.81
N ASP A 484 -13.25 14.25 -9.31
CA ASP A 484 -14.24 14.01 -8.27
C ASP A 484 -15.62 14.62 -8.66
N PRO A 485 -16.63 13.80 -8.99
CA PRO A 485 -16.57 12.34 -9.06
C PRO A 485 -15.76 11.83 -10.26
N GLY A 486 -15.37 10.56 -10.21
CA GLY A 486 -14.76 9.87 -11.33
C GLY A 486 -15.64 9.88 -12.59
N ILE A 487 -15.01 9.70 -13.75
CA ILE A 487 -15.65 9.83 -15.06
C ILE A 487 -15.61 8.49 -15.81
N SER A 488 -16.74 8.10 -16.38
CA SER A 488 -16.80 6.98 -17.32
C SER A 488 -15.94 7.25 -18.55
N VAL A 489 -14.96 6.36 -18.78
CA VAL A 489 -14.01 6.46 -19.89
C VAL A 489 -14.74 6.41 -21.24
N GLN A 490 -15.80 5.60 -21.33
CA GLN A 490 -16.63 5.49 -22.53
C GLN A 490 -17.38 6.79 -22.80
N THR A 491 -18.01 7.35 -21.76
CA THR A 491 -18.72 8.64 -21.85
C THR A 491 -17.76 9.76 -22.24
N LEU A 492 -16.58 9.83 -21.61
CA LEU A 492 -15.56 10.82 -21.96
C LEU A 492 -15.14 10.71 -23.43
N SER A 493 -14.83 9.50 -23.90
CA SER A 493 -14.40 9.26 -25.28
C SER A 493 -15.51 9.56 -26.29
N LYS A 494 -16.77 9.29 -25.94
CA LYS A 494 -17.92 9.60 -26.81
C LYS A 494 -18.14 11.10 -26.95
N HIS A 495 -17.95 11.87 -25.88
CA HIS A 495 -18.26 13.29 -25.84
C HIS A 495 -17.06 14.20 -26.11
N ASN A 496 -15.83 13.67 -26.12
CA ASN A 496 -14.63 14.44 -26.34
C ASN A 496 -13.71 13.77 -27.38
N LYS A 497 -13.63 14.38 -28.57
CA LYS A 497 -12.86 13.88 -29.71
C LYS A 497 -11.36 13.79 -29.44
N PHE A 498 -10.81 14.61 -28.54
CA PHE A 498 -9.40 14.55 -28.19
C PHE A 498 -9.08 13.21 -27.53
N PHE A 499 -9.82 12.84 -26.48
CA PHE A 499 -9.58 11.58 -25.77
C PHE A 499 -9.85 10.36 -26.66
N ALA A 500 -10.86 10.42 -27.54
CA ALA A 500 -11.13 9.35 -28.51
C ALA A 500 -9.97 9.13 -29.51
N ARG A 501 -9.22 10.19 -29.87
CA ARG A 501 -8.13 10.12 -30.85
C ARG A 501 -6.78 9.74 -30.25
N LEU A 502 -6.65 9.71 -28.93
CA LEU A 502 -5.42 9.27 -28.25
C LEU A 502 -5.01 7.87 -28.71
N ASN A 503 -3.70 7.61 -28.69
CA ASN A 503 -3.10 6.33 -29.09
C ASN A 503 -3.61 5.83 -30.46
N ASN A 504 -3.59 6.69 -31.48
CA ASN A 504 -4.06 6.39 -32.83
C ASN A 504 -5.52 5.90 -32.88
N GLY A 505 -6.40 6.53 -32.12
CA GLY A 505 -7.82 6.19 -32.07
C GLY A 505 -8.19 5.03 -31.14
N GLN A 506 -7.23 4.51 -30.36
CA GLN A 506 -7.49 3.48 -29.35
C GLN A 506 -7.97 4.06 -28.00
N GLY A 507 -7.99 5.39 -27.86
CA GLY A 507 -8.35 6.06 -26.62
C GLY A 507 -7.20 6.16 -25.62
N PRO A 508 -7.46 6.66 -24.39
CA PRO A 508 -6.43 6.79 -23.36
C PRO A 508 -5.89 5.42 -22.92
N THR A 509 -4.65 5.39 -22.42
CA THR A 509 -4.08 4.17 -21.85
C THR A 509 -4.73 3.91 -20.50
N LEU A 510 -5.39 2.77 -20.33
CA LEU A 510 -6.04 2.40 -19.07
C LEU A 510 -5.18 1.44 -18.26
N THR A 511 -5.06 1.69 -16.95
CA THR A 511 -4.62 0.65 -16.01
C THR A 511 -5.62 -0.51 -15.99
N GLU A 512 -5.21 -1.64 -15.42
CA GLU A 512 -6.11 -2.79 -15.25
C GLU A 512 -7.37 -2.39 -14.47
N ALA A 513 -7.20 -1.63 -13.38
CA ALA A 513 -8.29 -1.15 -12.56
C ALA A 513 -9.24 -0.23 -13.33
N ALA A 514 -8.73 0.83 -13.98
CA ALA A 514 -9.58 1.74 -14.75
C ALA A 514 -10.30 1.03 -15.91
N ARG A 515 -9.66 0.04 -16.54
CA ARG A 515 -10.29 -0.77 -17.60
C ARG A 515 -11.42 -1.63 -17.07
N ALA A 516 -11.20 -2.31 -15.95
CA ALA A 516 -12.16 -3.20 -15.32
C ALA A 516 -13.35 -2.43 -14.71
N ILE A 517 -13.07 -1.30 -14.06
CA ILE A 517 -14.07 -0.43 -13.44
C ILE A 517 -14.85 0.35 -14.52
N GLY A 518 -14.17 0.75 -15.60
CA GLY A 518 -14.72 1.63 -16.64
C GLY A 518 -14.82 3.11 -16.24
N ILE A 519 -14.48 3.43 -14.99
CA ILE A 519 -14.44 4.79 -14.43
C ILE A 519 -12.99 5.15 -14.10
N ALA A 520 -12.54 6.30 -14.57
CA ALA A 520 -11.27 6.89 -14.17
C ALA A 520 -11.50 8.04 -13.19
N ASP A 521 -10.76 8.07 -12.10
CA ASP A 521 -10.74 9.19 -11.14
C ASP A 521 -9.37 9.88 -11.09
N THR A 522 -8.37 9.33 -11.78
CA THR A 522 -7.00 9.85 -11.79
C THR A 522 -6.44 9.76 -13.21
N ILE A 523 -5.90 10.88 -13.71
CA ILE A 523 -5.21 10.99 -15.00
C ILE A 523 -3.76 11.32 -14.70
N VAL A 524 -2.83 10.51 -15.20
CA VAL A 524 -1.39 10.71 -15.05
C VAL A 524 -0.78 10.97 -16.42
N ALA A 525 -0.01 12.05 -16.54
CA ALA A 525 0.75 12.32 -17.75
C ALA A 525 2.10 11.60 -17.66
N ARG A 526 2.37 10.68 -18.59
CA ARG A 526 3.70 10.08 -18.73
C ARG A 526 4.42 10.73 -19.90
N SER A 527 5.48 11.46 -19.60
CA SER A 527 6.41 11.91 -20.63
C SER A 527 7.09 10.68 -21.25
N GLY A 528 7.01 10.53 -22.57
CA GLY A 528 7.72 9.45 -23.27
C GLY A 528 9.21 9.56 -22.95
N SER A 529 9.78 8.53 -22.32
CA SER A 529 11.22 8.52 -22.10
C SER A 529 11.89 8.33 -23.47
N SER A 530 12.62 9.33 -23.94
CA SER A 530 13.65 9.09 -24.95
C SER A 530 14.75 8.26 -24.29
N ALA A 531 14.55 6.94 -24.23
CA ALA A 531 15.66 6.01 -24.05
C ALA A 531 16.41 5.94 -25.37
N THR A 532 17.08 7.02 -25.75
CA THR A 532 18.17 6.97 -26.72
C THR A 532 19.39 6.45 -25.98
N PRO A 533 20.00 5.32 -26.39
CA PRO A 533 21.31 4.96 -25.86
C PRO A 533 22.27 6.06 -26.32
N THR A 534 22.86 6.78 -25.37
CA THR A 534 23.98 7.67 -25.66
C THR A 534 25.10 6.84 -26.31
N PRO A 535 25.59 7.19 -27.51
CA PRO A 535 26.75 6.52 -28.07
C PRO A 535 27.99 6.80 -27.20
N PRO A 536 28.96 5.88 -27.16
CA PRO A 536 30.16 6.04 -26.34
C PRO A 536 30.93 7.29 -26.79
N SER A 537 31.19 8.21 -25.86
CA SER A 537 32.01 9.41 -26.09
C SER A 537 33.47 9.01 -26.24
N MET A 538 33.99 9.09 -27.47
CA MET A 538 35.44 9.11 -27.75
C MET A 538 36.01 10.50 -27.40
N PRO A 539 37.24 10.60 -26.88
CA PRO A 539 37.84 11.89 -26.53
C PRO A 539 38.35 12.63 -27.77
N SER A 540 37.99 13.91 -27.90
CA SER A 540 38.41 14.77 -29.02
C SER A 540 39.78 15.42 -28.74
N SER A 541 40.72 15.27 -29.67
CA SER A 541 41.92 16.14 -29.77
C SER A 541 41.60 17.39 -30.61
N PRO A 542 42.30 18.53 -30.42
CA PRO A 542 41.93 19.79 -31.08
C PRO A 542 42.82 20.08 -32.29
N HIS A 543 42.29 20.21 -33.51
CA HIS A 543 42.96 20.94 -34.59
C HIS A 543 41.98 21.66 -35.54
N SER A 544 42.18 22.98 -35.60
CA SER A 544 42.02 23.95 -36.69
C SER A 544 41.09 23.69 -37.88
N GLY A 545 40.20 24.65 -38.11
CA GLY A 545 40.28 25.49 -39.33
C GLY A 545 39.27 25.25 -40.45
N GLN A 546 38.52 26.32 -40.74
CA GLN A 546 37.83 26.69 -41.99
C GLN A 546 36.45 26.09 -42.28
N GLY A 547 35.53 27.02 -42.52
CA GLY A 547 34.10 26.79 -42.67
C GLY A 547 33.67 26.48 -44.08
N SER A 548 32.44 25.98 -44.17
CA SER A 548 31.60 26.14 -45.35
C SER A 548 30.14 26.11 -44.92
N ALA A 549 29.37 27.04 -45.46
CA ALA A 549 27.96 27.26 -45.18
C ALA A 549 27.10 26.15 -45.78
N VAL A 550 26.13 25.63 -45.03
CA VAL A 550 25.01 24.85 -45.59
C VAL A 550 23.70 25.18 -44.89
N SER A 551 22.78 25.65 -45.73
CA SER A 551 21.35 25.88 -45.67
C SER A 551 20.51 25.40 -44.48
N HIS A 552 19.70 26.35 -43.99
CA HIS A 552 18.43 26.12 -43.32
C HIS A 552 17.54 25.13 -44.10
N ALA A 553 17.30 23.96 -43.50
CA ALA A 553 16.15 23.12 -43.81
C ALA A 553 15.33 22.93 -42.53
N GLN A 554 14.18 23.60 -42.50
CA GLN A 554 13.10 23.31 -41.56
C GLN A 554 12.76 21.82 -41.62
N THR A 555 12.93 21.10 -40.51
CA THR A 555 12.38 19.75 -40.36
C THR A 555 11.79 19.56 -38.97
N GLY A 556 10.49 19.29 -38.96
CA GLY A 556 9.79 18.48 -37.96
C GLY A 556 9.74 19.02 -36.53
N SER A 557 8.61 19.68 -36.19
CA SER A 557 8.11 19.68 -34.81
C SER A 557 7.91 18.22 -34.37
N ALA A 558 8.91 17.65 -33.71
CA ALA A 558 8.77 16.40 -32.99
C ALA A 558 7.83 16.66 -31.79
N THR A 559 6.53 16.51 -32.04
CA THR A 559 5.51 16.51 -31.00
C THR A 559 5.81 15.31 -30.10
N THR A 560 6.51 15.56 -29.00
CA THR A 560 6.62 14.62 -27.89
C THR A 560 5.21 14.43 -27.32
N THR A 561 4.44 13.50 -27.86
CA THR A 561 3.09 13.19 -27.39
C THR A 561 3.21 12.54 -26.01
N SER A 562 2.95 13.31 -24.95
CA SER A 562 2.79 12.75 -23.60
C SER A 562 1.65 11.73 -23.64
N SER A 563 1.92 10.50 -23.21
CA SER A 563 0.86 9.48 -23.11
C SER A 563 0.05 9.73 -21.85
N LEU A 564 -1.28 9.79 -21.96
CA LEU A 564 -2.18 9.92 -20.82
C LEU A 564 -2.57 8.54 -20.31
N ILE A 565 -2.37 8.32 -19.01
CA ILE A 565 -2.71 7.08 -18.33
C ILE A 565 -3.85 7.35 -17.36
N PHE A 566 -4.91 6.60 -17.50
CA PHE A 566 -6.11 6.73 -16.69
C PHE A 566 -6.12 5.59 -15.68
N ASP A 567 -6.32 5.96 -14.42
CA ASP A 567 -6.38 5.07 -13.29
C ASP A 567 -7.62 5.35 -12.41
N ASN A 568 -7.85 4.47 -11.45
CA ASN A 568 -8.84 4.61 -10.41
C ASN A 568 -8.15 4.42 -9.05
N ALA A 569 -7.98 5.49 -8.28
CA ALA A 569 -7.43 5.48 -6.93
C ALA A 569 -8.51 5.11 -5.89
N GLY A 570 -9.79 5.39 -6.19
CA GLY A 570 -10.91 5.22 -5.27
C GLY A 570 -11.12 3.79 -4.79
N TRP A 571 -10.92 2.78 -5.65
CA TRP A 571 -11.04 1.38 -5.22
C TRP A 571 -9.98 1.00 -4.16
N ARG A 572 -8.76 1.57 -4.22
CA ARG A 572 -7.74 1.38 -3.18
C ARG A 572 -8.15 2.08 -1.89
N GLY A 573 -8.71 3.29 -1.99
CA GLY A 573 -9.26 3.99 -0.83
C GLY A 573 -10.33 3.19 -0.10
N ILE A 574 -11.25 2.56 -0.86
CA ILE A 574 -12.28 1.66 -0.33
C ILE A 574 -11.64 0.42 0.31
N MET A 575 -10.71 -0.24 -0.40
CA MET A 575 -10.06 -1.46 0.07
C MET A 575 -9.28 -1.22 1.37
N HIS A 576 -8.41 -0.22 1.43
CA HIS A 576 -7.61 0.11 2.61
C HIS A 576 -8.47 0.53 3.80
N THR A 577 -9.64 1.14 3.57
CA THR A 577 -10.60 1.42 4.63
C THR A 577 -11.20 0.14 5.21
N LEU A 578 -11.57 -0.82 4.36
CA LEU A 578 -12.14 -2.09 4.80
C LEU A 578 -11.13 -2.93 5.59
N ILE A 579 -9.88 -3.06 5.11
CA ILE A 579 -8.85 -3.88 5.77
C ILE A 579 -8.12 -3.17 6.92
N ARG A 580 -8.66 -2.05 7.40
CA ARG A 580 -8.01 -1.23 8.42
C ARG A 580 -7.93 -1.93 9.77
N ASP A 581 -9.03 -2.54 10.20
CA ASP A 581 -9.12 -3.25 11.49
C ASP A 581 -9.34 -4.75 11.33
N LEU A 582 -9.50 -5.23 10.10
CA LEU A 582 -9.69 -6.63 9.75
C LEU A 582 -8.64 -7.06 8.72
N ALA A 583 -8.17 -8.29 8.83
CA ALA A 583 -7.26 -8.86 7.85
C ALA A 583 -8.00 -9.10 6.51
N PRO A 584 -7.35 -9.02 5.34
CA PRO A 584 -7.98 -9.33 4.06
C PRO A 584 -8.73 -10.66 4.03
N SER A 585 -8.21 -11.70 4.70
CA SER A 585 -8.86 -13.01 4.77
C SER A 585 -10.23 -13.01 5.45
N ALA A 586 -10.57 -11.96 6.21
CA ALA A 586 -11.90 -11.81 6.78
C ALA A 586 -13.00 -11.71 5.72
N TYR A 587 -12.63 -11.25 4.51
CA TYR A 587 -13.53 -11.01 3.39
C TYR A 587 -13.60 -12.17 2.39
N PHE A 588 -12.62 -13.08 2.40
CA PHE A 588 -12.50 -14.12 1.38
C PHE A 588 -13.71 -15.04 1.40
N ASP A 589 -14.21 -15.36 0.20
CA ASP A 589 -15.33 -16.26 -0.03
C ASP A 589 -16.66 -15.83 0.65
N ARG A 590 -16.75 -14.59 1.14
CA ARG A 590 -17.96 -14.02 1.73
C ARG A 590 -18.84 -13.36 0.67
N SER A 591 -20.07 -13.02 1.07
CA SER A 591 -21.00 -12.22 0.27
C SER A 591 -21.01 -10.75 0.70
N ALA A 592 -21.34 -9.84 -0.21
CA ALA A 592 -21.53 -8.41 0.09
C ALA A 592 -22.86 -7.88 -0.46
N VAL A 593 -23.38 -6.79 0.12
CA VAL A 593 -24.46 -5.97 -0.45
C VAL A 593 -23.90 -4.61 -0.86
N VAL A 594 -24.22 -4.16 -2.06
CA VAL A 594 -23.87 -2.82 -2.56
C VAL A 594 -25.13 -2.06 -2.91
N LEU A 595 -25.31 -0.90 -2.28
CA LEU A 595 -26.41 0.02 -2.54
C LEU A 595 -25.88 1.22 -3.32
N ALA A 596 -26.43 1.49 -4.50
CA ALA A 596 -26.04 2.65 -5.30
C ALA A 596 -27.20 3.14 -6.17
N SER A 597 -27.12 4.41 -6.59
CA SER A 597 -28.10 4.99 -7.51
C SER A 597 -27.79 4.65 -8.97
N SER A 598 -26.53 4.36 -9.28
CA SER A 598 -26.05 4.04 -10.62
C SER A 598 -24.97 2.96 -10.58
N SER A 599 -24.71 2.33 -11.73
CA SER A 599 -23.57 1.40 -11.87
C SER A 599 -22.21 2.07 -11.73
N ASP A 600 -22.11 3.36 -12.08
CA ASP A 600 -20.86 4.10 -12.07
C ASP A 600 -20.40 4.32 -10.62
N ASP A 601 -21.32 4.64 -9.71
CA ASP A 601 -21.05 4.78 -8.28
C ASP A 601 -20.63 3.45 -7.63
N ALA A 602 -21.18 2.33 -8.12
CA ALA A 602 -20.88 0.99 -7.60
C ALA A 602 -19.60 0.38 -8.17
N ALA A 603 -19.13 0.83 -9.33
CA ALA A 603 -18.05 0.18 -10.06
C ALA A 603 -16.72 0.10 -9.27
N PRO A 604 -16.23 1.19 -8.63
CA PRO A 604 -15.02 1.12 -7.81
C PRO A 604 -15.18 0.18 -6.60
N VAL A 605 -16.40 0.12 -6.02
CA VAL A 605 -16.72 -0.78 -4.91
C VAL A 605 -16.61 -2.23 -5.34
N PHE A 606 -17.15 -2.60 -6.50
CA PHE A 606 -17.05 -3.98 -7.00
C PHE A 606 -15.62 -4.43 -7.19
N TYR A 607 -14.77 -3.55 -7.70
CA TYR A 607 -13.37 -3.87 -7.91
C TYR A 607 -12.59 -4.00 -6.59
N ALA A 608 -12.88 -3.14 -5.60
CA ALA A 608 -12.34 -3.29 -4.25
C ALA A 608 -12.77 -4.62 -3.59
N LEU A 609 -14.05 -4.98 -3.70
CA LEU A 609 -14.57 -6.25 -3.18
C LEU A 609 -13.99 -7.47 -3.94
N LYS A 610 -13.73 -7.35 -5.24
CA LYS A 610 -13.01 -8.37 -6.02
C LYS A 610 -11.58 -8.54 -5.54
N ALA A 611 -10.86 -7.46 -5.30
CA ALA A 611 -9.50 -7.51 -4.75
C ALA A 611 -9.48 -8.19 -3.38
N LEU A 612 -10.56 -8.03 -2.59
CA LEU A 612 -10.80 -8.73 -1.34
C LEU A 612 -11.43 -10.12 -1.49
N LYS A 613 -11.48 -10.69 -2.70
CA LYS A 613 -11.97 -12.05 -2.99
C LYS A 613 -13.36 -12.36 -2.43
N ILE A 614 -14.24 -11.36 -2.42
CA ILE A 614 -15.67 -11.56 -2.16
C ILE A 614 -16.22 -12.49 -3.24
N ALA A 615 -16.88 -13.57 -2.85
CA ALA A 615 -17.39 -14.57 -3.78
C ALA A 615 -18.68 -14.14 -4.47
N LYS A 616 -19.47 -13.26 -3.85
CA LYS A 616 -20.77 -12.83 -4.39
C LYS A 616 -21.15 -11.42 -3.97
N ILE A 617 -21.71 -10.65 -4.89
CA ILE A 617 -22.24 -9.32 -4.62
C ILE A 617 -23.75 -9.27 -4.89
N TYR A 618 -24.50 -8.78 -3.91
CA TYR A 618 -25.90 -8.43 -4.06
C TYR A 618 -26.05 -6.93 -4.32
N THR A 619 -26.92 -6.53 -5.25
CA THR A 619 -27.08 -5.11 -5.61
C THR A 619 -28.49 -4.59 -5.36
N VAL A 620 -28.57 -3.31 -4.98
CA VAL A 620 -29.81 -2.56 -4.77
C VAL A 620 -29.73 -1.20 -5.48
N GLY A 621 -30.78 -0.87 -6.25
CA GLY A 621 -30.98 0.47 -6.81
C GLY A 621 -30.63 0.66 -8.29
N PHE A 622 -29.91 -0.27 -8.91
CA PHE A 622 -29.49 -0.17 -10.31
C PHE A 622 -29.36 -1.54 -10.99
N ARG A 623 -29.41 -1.57 -12.33
CA ARG A 623 -29.05 -2.77 -13.12
C ARG A 623 -27.57 -2.72 -13.44
N THR A 624 -26.87 -3.84 -13.26
CA THR A 624 -25.43 -3.91 -13.56
C THR A 624 -25.20 -4.19 -15.05
N PRO A 625 -24.49 -3.32 -15.79
CA PRO A 625 -24.13 -3.58 -17.18
C PRO A 625 -23.23 -4.82 -17.32
N ALA A 626 -23.40 -5.57 -18.41
CA ALA A 626 -22.62 -6.78 -18.66
C ALA A 626 -21.09 -6.54 -18.69
N ALA A 627 -20.66 -5.37 -19.17
CA ALA A 627 -19.24 -4.99 -19.18
C ALA A 627 -18.65 -4.91 -17.77
N LEU A 628 -19.37 -4.31 -16.83
CA LEU A 628 -18.96 -4.20 -15.43
C LEU A 628 -19.03 -5.57 -14.72
N ALA A 629 -20.09 -6.35 -14.99
CA ALA A 629 -20.27 -7.67 -14.39
C ALA A 629 -19.15 -8.66 -14.73
N ARG A 630 -18.55 -8.59 -15.94
CA ARG A 630 -17.41 -9.45 -16.34
C ARG A 630 -16.16 -9.27 -15.47
N HIS A 631 -16.01 -8.10 -14.85
CA HIS A 631 -14.85 -7.76 -14.05
C HIS A 631 -15.13 -7.70 -12.55
N ALA A 632 -16.32 -8.11 -12.12
CA ALA A 632 -16.76 -8.17 -10.73
C ALA A 632 -16.99 -9.64 -10.30
N PRO A 633 -17.09 -9.92 -8.98
CA PRO A 633 -17.62 -11.20 -8.51
C PRO A 633 -19.04 -11.44 -9.04
N PRO A 634 -19.54 -12.69 -9.04
CA PRO A 634 -20.93 -12.99 -9.38
C PRO A 634 -21.93 -12.02 -8.73
N ILE A 635 -22.77 -11.41 -9.55
CA ILE A 635 -23.73 -10.38 -9.12
C ILE A 635 -25.16 -10.93 -9.14
N GLU A 636 -25.89 -10.72 -8.05
CA GLU A 636 -27.34 -10.96 -7.97
C GLU A 636 -28.06 -9.66 -7.58
N GLN A 637 -28.99 -9.19 -8.41
CA GLN A 637 -29.79 -8.03 -8.08
C GLN A 637 -30.95 -8.42 -7.17
N PHE A 638 -31.20 -7.65 -6.11
CA PHE A 638 -32.44 -7.81 -5.34
C PHE A 638 -33.61 -7.25 -6.15
N ILE A 639 -34.38 -8.16 -6.75
CA ILE A 639 -35.55 -7.89 -7.59
C ILE A 639 -36.89 -8.12 -6.86
N SER A 640 -36.86 -8.74 -5.67
CA SER A 640 -38.05 -9.01 -4.87
C SER A 640 -37.73 -9.09 -3.37
N LEU A 641 -38.75 -8.97 -2.51
CA LEU A 641 -38.58 -9.22 -1.08
C LEU A 641 -38.10 -10.66 -0.80
N GLU A 642 -38.51 -11.61 -1.63
CA GLU A 642 -38.06 -13.01 -1.56
C GLU A 642 -36.56 -13.15 -1.84
N SER A 643 -36.01 -12.41 -2.80
CA SER A 643 -34.56 -12.41 -3.08
C SER A 643 -33.76 -11.91 -1.87
N LEU A 644 -34.27 -10.88 -1.19
CA LEU A 644 -33.68 -10.36 0.04
C LEU A 644 -33.81 -11.35 1.21
N GLN A 645 -34.99 -11.97 1.39
CA GLN A 645 -35.19 -13.00 2.40
C GLN A 645 -34.29 -14.22 2.18
N ARG A 646 -34.13 -14.65 0.93
CA ARG A 646 -33.23 -15.74 0.55
C ARG A 646 -31.78 -15.43 0.91
N ALA A 647 -31.32 -14.22 0.63
CA ALA A 647 -29.96 -13.80 1.02
C ALA A 647 -29.77 -13.71 2.55
N ARG A 648 -30.84 -13.46 3.30
CA ARG A 648 -30.82 -13.48 4.78
C ARG A 648 -30.86 -14.90 5.36
N SER A 649 -31.51 -15.84 4.68
CA SER A 649 -31.73 -17.21 5.18
C SER A 649 -30.65 -18.21 4.75
N VAL A 650 -29.67 -17.79 3.94
CA VAL A 650 -28.49 -18.63 3.66
C VAL A 650 -27.70 -18.82 4.95
N ALA A 651 -27.17 -20.03 5.17
CA ALA A 651 -26.28 -20.33 6.30
C ALA A 651 -25.25 -19.20 6.52
N ASP A 652 -24.96 -18.88 7.77
CA ASP A 652 -24.27 -17.65 8.19
C ASP A 652 -23.01 -17.33 7.39
N ASP A 653 -22.24 -18.32 6.95
CA ASP A 653 -21.00 -18.11 6.19
C ASP A 653 -21.19 -17.52 4.79
N ARG A 654 -22.41 -17.65 4.22
CA ARG A 654 -22.78 -17.13 2.90
C ARG A 654 -23.70 -15.92 2.98
N ALA A 655 -24.21 -15.58 4.16
CA ALA A 655 -24.95 -14.35 4.38
C ALA A 655 -24.04 -13.13 4.10
N PRO A 656 -24.59 -11.98 3.71
CA PRO A 656 -23.76 -10.81 3.47
C PRO A 656 -22.97 -10.38 4.72
N PHE A 657 -21.66 -10.42 4.59
CA PHE A 657 -20.69 -9.99 5.60
C PHE A 657 -20.43 -8.48 5.50
N VAL A 658 -20.39 -7.94 4.28
CA VAL A 658 -20.13 -6.51 4.02
C VAL A 658 -21.36 -5.85 3.43
N ILE A 659 -21.68 -4.64 3.88
CA ILE A 659 -22.66 -3.75 3.25
C ILE A 659 -21.95 -2.44 2.89
N VAL A 660 -21.98 -2.08 1.62
CA VAL A 660 -21.40 -0.81 1.13
C VAL A 660 -22.52 0.06 0.56
N SER A 661 -22.67 1.28 1.08
CA SER A 661 -23.59 2.28 0.55
C SER A 661 -22.83 3.35 -0.22
N ALA A 662 -23.04 3.38 -1.53
CA ALA A 662 -22.67 4.48 -2.44
C ALA A 662 -23.85 5.43 -2.72
N LEU A 663 -24.92 5.35 -1.91
CA LEU A 663 -26.07 6.25 -2.01
C LEU A 663 -25.75 7.62 -1.39
N GLY A 664 -26.40 8.67 -1.89
CA GLY A 664 -26.34 10.00 -1.30
C GLY A 664 -26.94 10.05 0.11
N SER A 665 -26.57 11.06 0.89
CA SER A 665 -27.02 11.24 2.28
C SER A 665 -28.53 11.42 2.43
N ASP A 666 -29.27 11.72 1.35
CA ASP A 666 -30.74 11.78 1.32
C ASP A 666 -31.40 10.39 1.43
N LYS A 667 -30.66 9.32 1.15
CA LYS A 667 -31.17 7.94 1.23
C LYS A 667 -30.81 7.22 2.53
N GLY A 668 -30.35 7.92 3.57
CA GLY A 668 -29.91 7.31 4.84
C GLY A 668 -30.95 6.39 5.50
N ASN A 669 -32.25 6.68 5.36
CA ASN A 669 -33.33 5.81 5.85
C ASN A 669 -33.37 4.44 5.16
N LEU A 670 -33.12 4.39 3.84
CA LEU A 670 -33.05 3.15 3.08
C LEU A 670 -31.85 2.32 3.54
N VAL A 671 -30.69 2.96 3.71
CA VAL A 671 -29.48 2.32 4.22
C VAL A 671 -29.72 1.73 5.61
N SER A 672 -30.29 2.52 6.52
CA SER A 672 -30.64 2.11 7.88
C SER A 672 -31.60 0.91 7.91
N MET A 673 -32.57 0.88 7.00
CA MET A 673 -33.50 -0.25 6.87
C MET A 673 -32.79 -1.53 6.41
N MET A 674 -31.83 -1.40 5.49
CA MET A 674 -31.05 -2.54 5.00
C MET A 674 -30.09 -3.08 6.05
N LEU A 675 -29.45 -2.20 6.83
CA LEU A 675 -28.64 -2.58 7.98
C LEU A 675 -29.45 -3.39 9.00
N ARG A 676 -30.65 -2.91 9.37
CA ARG A 676 -31.55 -3.66 10.27
C ARG A 676 -31.99 -5.01 9.70
N ALA A 677 -32.20 -5.10 8.39
CA ALA A 677 -32.57 -6.36 7.76
C ALA A 677 -31.45 -7.41 7.86
N PHE A 678 -30.19 -6.99 7.77
CA PHE A 678 -29.03 -7.87 7.84
C PHE A 678 -28.32 -7.84 9.21
N ALA A 679 -29.00 -7.36 10.26
CA ALA A 679 -28.45 -7.32 11.62
C ALA A 679 -27.84 -8.68 12.02
N ALA A 680 -26.75 -8.63 12.79
CA ALA A 680 -26.13 -9.84 13.31
C ALA A 680 -27.13 -10.54 14.25
N ALA A 681 -27.40 -11.83 14.02
CA ALA A 681 -28.09 -12.65 15.00
C ALA A 681 -27.07 -12.96 16.10
N GLY A 682 -27.34 -12.54 17.35
CA GLY A 682 -26.47 -12.86 18.47
C GLY A 682 -26.31 -14.37 18.60
N ARG A 683 -25.07 -14.86 18.49
CA ARG A 683 -24.72 -16.25 18.79
C ARG A 683 -24.19 -16.31 20.23
N ASP A 684 -24.73 -17.20 21.04
CA ASP A 684 -24.10 -17.56 22.32
C ASP A 684 -22.76 -18.26 22.03
N GLY A 685 -21.65 -17.68 22.51
CA GLY A 685 -20.32 -18.29 22.46
C GLY A 685 -19.51 -18.14 21.16
N ALA A 686 -20.02 -17.44 20.13
CA ALA A 686 -19.21 -17.05 18.97
C ALA A 686 -18.61 -15.65 19.17
N PRO A 687 -17.40 -15.35 18.65
CA PRO A 687 -16.88 -13.98 18.68
C PRO A 687 -17.90 -13.04 18.02
N ASN A 688 -17.97 -11.79 18.49
CA ASN A 688 -18.70 -10.72 17.81
C ASN A 688 -17.99 -10.45 16.47
N VAL A 689 -18.23 -11.32 15.48
CA VAL A 689 -17.78 -11.13 14.10
C VAL A 689 -18.67 -10.04 13.55
N ASN A 690 -18.30 -8.80 13.85
CA ASN A 690 -19.02 -7.63 13.42
C ASN A 690 -19.02 -7.65 11.89
N LYS A 691 -20.20 -7.77 11.30
CA LYS A 691 -20.39 -7.51 9.87
C LYS A 691 -19.85 -6.11 9.57
N VAL A 692 -19.43 -5.86 8.35
CA VAL A 692 -18.80 -4.60 7.98
C VAL A 692 -19.80 -3.71 7.26
N PHE A 693 -19.91 -2.45 7.68
CA PHE A 693 -20.65 -1.43 6.99
C PHE A 693 -19.71 -0.31 6.54
N LEU A 694 -19.76 0.04 5.26
CA LEU A 694 -19.06 1.18 4.69
C LEU A 694 -20.05 2.15 4.05
N ASN A 695 -20.04 3.40 4.51
CA ASN A 695 -20.85 4.47 3.96
C ASN A 695 -19.99 5.47 3.19
N LEU A 696 -20.20 5.60 1.89
CA LEU A 696 -19.48 6.54 1.02
C LEU A 696 -20.13 7.93 0.96
N ALA A 697 -21.30 8.12 1.58
CA ALA A 697 -21.94 9.43 1.66
C ALA A 697 -21.14 10.37 2.57
N ASP A 698 -20.84 11.59 2.11
CA ASP A 698 -20.27 12.64 2.96
C ASP A 698 -21.35 13.16 3.93
N VAL A 699 -21.14 12.94 5.23
CA VAL A 699 -22.11 13.29 6.29
C VAL A 699 -21.88 14.75 6.71
N ALA A 700 -21.92 15.68 5.76
CA ALA A 700 -21.81 17.12 6.06
C ALA A 700 -23.10 17.68 6.70
N ALA A 701 -24.22 16.96 6.61
CA ALA A 701 -25.50 17.37 7.17
C ALA A 701 -25.98 16.38 8.23
N ARG A 702 -25.98 16.81 9.50
CA ARG A 702 -26.67 16.11 10.60
C ARG A 702 -28.14 15.93 10.21
N LYS A 703 -28.50 14.72 9.80
CA LYS A 703 -29.89 14.29 9.62
C LYS A 703 -30.33 13.49 10.83
N THR A 704 -31.64 13.43 11.05
CA THR A 704 -32.30 12.76 12.17
C THR A 704 -32.10 11.23 12.25
N ASN A 705 -31.49 10.60 11.24
CA ASN A 705 -31.23 9.17 11.24
C ASN A 705 -29.86 8.89 10.61
N ASP A 706 -28.88 8.56 11.46
CA ASP A 706 -27.50 8.27 11.06
C ASP A 706 -27.34 6.77 10.74
N PRO A 707 -27.00 6.41 9.49
CA PRO A 707 -26.70 5.03 9.13
C PRO A 707 -25.56 4.43 9.96
N HIS A 708 -24.60 5.22 10.43
CA HIS A 708 -23.49 4.72 11.26
C HIS A 708 -24.00 4.22 12.62
N GLU A 709 -24.82 5.02 13.31
CA GLU A 709 -25.44 4.62 14.57
C GLU A 709 -26.35 3.39 14.40
N THR A 710 -27.10 3.33 13.29
CA THR A 710 -27.92 2.15 12.99
C THR A 710 -27.07 0.90 12.75
N ALA A 711 -25.93 1.04 12.07
CA ALA A 711 -25.01 -0.06 11.79
C ALA A 711 -24.44 -0.63 13.10
N GLU A 712 -23.93 0.22 13.98
CA GLU A 712 -23.39 -0.17 15.28
C GLU A 712 -24.44 -0.87 16.15
N LYS A 713 -25.66 -0.31 16.24
CA LYS A 713 -26.79 -0.96 16.94
C LYS A 713 -27.20 -2.29 16.32
N SER A 714 -26.91 -2.50 15.04
CA SER A 714 -27.20 -3.75 14.31
C SER A 714 -26.02 -4.74 14.33
N GLY A 715 -24.95 -4.45 15.08
CA GLY A 715 -23.77 -5.30 15.24
C GLY A 715 -22.75 -5.19 14.10
N PHE A 716 -22.69 -4.05 13.41
CA PHE A 716 -21.72 -3.81 12.35
C PHE A 716 -20.53 -2.96 12.84
N ALA A 717 -19.34 -3.26 12.33
CA ALA A 717 -18.21 -2.33 12.32
C ALA A 717 -18.45 -1.29 11.22
N SER A 718 -18.40 -0.01 11.59
CA SER A 718 -18.91 1.09 10.77
C SER A 718 -17.75 1.98 10.28
N TYR A 719 -17.64 2.14 8.96
CA TYR A 719 -16.62 2.96 8.30
C TYR A 719 -17.26 4.02 7.42
N GLY A 720 -16.63 5.19 7.31
CA GLY A 720 -17.19 6.36 6.63
C GLY A 720 -16.35 6.90 5.47
N ALA A 721 -16.95 7.81 4.72
CA ALA A 721 -16.37 8.46 3.54
C ALA A 721 -15.09 9.25 3.83
N ALA A 722 -14.89 9.71 5.08
CA ALA A 722 -13.71 10.45 5.46
C ALA A 722 -12.42 9.63 5.36
N ASP A 723 -12.47 8.36 5.76
CA ASP A 723 -11.33 7.45 5.72
C ASP A 723 -11.05 7.02 4.26
N VAL A 724 -12.11 6.70 3.49
CA VAL A 724 -12.01 6.40 2.05
C VAL A 724 -11.37 7.56 1.30
N ALA A 725 -11.84 8.79 1.52
CA ALA A 725 -11.30 9.97 0.87
C ALA A 725 -9.82 10.20 1.24
N ALA A 726 -9.44 10.01 2.51
CA ALA A 726 -8.05 10.18 2.93
C ALA A 726 -7.12 9.13 2.27
N PHE A 727 -7.50 7.85 2.24
CA PHE A 727 -6.72 6.84 1.52
C PHE A 727 -6.70 7.09 0.00
N THR A 728 -7.82 7.51 -0.60
CA THR A 728 -7.84 7.89 -2.02
C THR A 728 -6.88 9.04 -2.29
N ILE A 729 -6.81 10.07 -1.44
CA ILE A 729 -5.86 11.18 -1.56
C ILE A 729 -4.41 10.69 -1.46
N VAL A 730 -4.11 9.78 -0.52
CA VAL A 730 -2.77 9.16 -0.40
C VAL A 730 -2.37 8.48 -1.72
N GLU A 731 -3.28 7.69 -2.30
CA GLU A 731 -3.03 7.00 -3.57
C GLU A 731 -2.97 7.97 -4.77
N SER A 732 -3.81 9.01 -4.81
CA SER A 732 -3.75 10.04 -5.85
C SER A 732 -2.44 10.81 -5.81
N LEU A 733 -1.93 11.19 -4.63
CA LEU A 733 -0.61 11.82 -4.51
C LEU A 733 0.50 10.87 -4.97
N ARG A 734 0.42 9.59 -4.62
CA ARG A 734 1.37 8.57 -5.10
C ARG A 734 1.35 8.44 -6.62
N LEU A 735 0.17 8.44 -7.25
CA LEU A 735 0.02 8.34 -8.71
C LEU A 735 0.45 9.62 -9.45
N LEU A 736 0.09 10.79 -8.92
CA LEU A 736 0.30 12.08 -9.57
C LEU A 736 1.75 12.58 -9.44
N VAL A 737 2.38 12.40 -8.27
CA VAL A 737 3.71 12.96 -7.98
C VAL A 737 4.73 11.93 -7.49
N GLY A 738 4.35 10.65 -7.38
CA GLY A 738 5.27 9.59 -6.94
C GLY A 738 5.65 9.67 -5.46
N GLN A 739 4.98 10.49 -4.66
CA GLN A 739 5.31 10.71 -3.25
C GLN A 739 4.30 10.06 -2.31
N ASN A 740 4.79 9.60 -1.16
CA ASN A 740 3.93 9.11 -0.09
C ASN A 740 3.71 10.19 0.96
N VAL A 741 2.47 10.29 1.42
CA VAL A 741 2.08 11.15 2.54
C VAL A 741 1.32 10.25 3.52
N PRO A 742 1.64 10.28 4.83
CA PRO A 742 0.95 9.43 5.81
C PRO A 742 -0.56 9.68 5.82
N TYR A 743 -1.33 8.60 5.88
CA TYR A 743 -2.79 8.66 6.00
C TYR A 743 -3.27 9.59 7.12
N SER A 744 -2.64 9.48 8.30
CA SER A 744 -2.88 10.32 9.46
C SER A 744 -2.62 11.80 9.18
N PHE A 745 -1.52 12.14 8.48
CA PHE A 745 -1.26 13.50 8.03
C PHE A 745 -2.38 14.02 7.12
N VAL A 746 -2.88 13.20 6.19
CA VAL A 746 -4.02 13.57 5.33
C VAL A 746 -5.29 13.80 6.16
N ARG A 747 -5.59 12.94 7.13
CA ARG A 747 -6.76 13.11 8.03
C ARG A 747 -6.65 14.38 8.88
N LEU A 748 -5.47 14.69 9.41
CA LEU A 748 -5.18 15.90 10.19
C LEU A 748 -5.32 17.17 9.32
N ALA A 749 -4.62 17.20 8.19
CA ALA A 749 -4.55 18.38 7.33
C ALA A 749 -5.84 18.66 6.56
N SER A 750 -6.69 17.65 6.34
CA SER A 750 -8.02 17.82 5.73
C SER A 750 -9.07 18.34 6.71
N GLY A 751 -8.75 18.59 7.99
CA GLY A 751 -9.70 19.17 8.95
C GLY A 751 -10.88 18.26 9.33
N ARG A 752 -10.88 17.00 8.88
CA ARG A 752 -11.93 16.00 9.16
C ARG A 752 -11.66 15.29 10.50
N HIS A 753 -11.46 16.06 11.56
CA HIS A 753 -11.27 15.50 12.91
C HIS A 753 -12.58 14.92 13.44
N HIS A 754 -12.68 13.59 13.41
CA HIS A 754 -13.32 12.89 14.52
C HIS A 754 -12.18 12.32 15.37
N PRO A 755 -12.15 12.57 16.69
CA PRO A 755 -11.29 11.79 17.57
C PRO A 755 -11.66 10.30 17.40
N PHE A 756 -10.63 9.46 17.27
CA PHE A 756 -10.77 8.00 17.25
C PHE A 756 -11.40 7.49 18.53
#